data_AF-A0A1C4Z1L5-F1
#
_entry.id   AF-A0A1C4Z1L5-F1
#
_cell.length_a   1.000
_cell.length_b   1.000
_cell.length_c   1.000
_cell.angle_alpha   90.00
_cell.angle_beta   90.00
_cell.angle_gamma   90.00
#
_symmetry.space_group_name_H-M   'P 1'
#
loop_
_entity.id
_entity.type
_entity.pdbx_description
1 polymer ?
#
loop_
_entity_poly.entity_id
_entity_poly.type
_entity_poly.pdbx_seq_one_letter_code
_entity_poly.pdbx_strand_id
1 'polypeptide(L)'
;MTTNSTHNVAQGNAYVGVQAGFIAGGVHNHHHAPPDPRFSPQGDFEAGVRYLDRFLLDTARKHIERAVARGYPITSRVQFYRLVALLSGRTPRQLEAEEWRRLLAIWGDPPDLDERDEWTLGLRAILRLLNSDDTATPEAATKELESLPPHQQAYIFNHLDGLLEGASRNGMWAKSVAQSQQQRTAHDRLGRAWKFFHPTPIPPRTRTVAPAAIAMSDRLKLGIGGALFLLGTGKLTMLLAAHGDFGGLFGLYGAAAGLAAFGVGGADRHFRHRRRRAKDSELRPPRWQHAEARPSGFAGKIDRLFNRYFAHYLPKGMASAQWLAETAGIRRYLRNEVVDAYREERVDAERVAWLVRYLASDVRNRWSRGTLTAYRQELRVPLSSWLQQIAGAITLTTGLVWTASATFSAAFLPGTLWLTLAVAAAVTLTRAAYRIVAEQRRVIADNAHRAAEQARRQEAYDRWVAKLADKPSDAEMAAWLECDRKVITDRALRQFRLQPNQVVAHAFLEAPASSARKRRADDGPWRYTHYRLLLFLLTEDGVRQIDLELDFRRAAQHDTQRLNYRFHAMSAVRVDGLALRKPTFHLTLNSGETITVQVTGTDTEPAAPNKDPSPVTELTIDASGLRQTLHVLEGVAAEGKDWVRLRREQADDLLAELARRTSGLLD
;
A
#
# COMPACT_ATOMS: atom_id res chain seq x y z
N MET A 1 32.30 -1.48 -23.70
CA MET A 1 31.78 -0.74 -22.53
C MET A 1 31.03 -1.72 -21.64
N THR A 2 31.68 -2.16 -20.58
CA THR A 2 31.18 -3.12 -19.61
C THR A 2 30.08 -2.48 -18.76
N THR A 3 28.89 -3.08 -18.78
CA THR A 3 27.78 -2.71 -17.90
C THR A 3 28.10 -3.14 -16.48
N ASN A 4 28.43 -2.20 -15.61
CA ASN A 4 28.48 -2.42 -14.16
C ASN A 4 27.07 -2.77 -13.67
N SER A 5 26.74 -4.05 -13.57
CA SER A 5 25.64 -4.52 -12.74
C SER A 5 26.07 -4.35 -11.28
N THR A 6 25.44 -3.45 -10.55
CA THR A 6 25.61 -3.33 -9.11
C THR A 6 24.98 -4.56 -8.45
N HIS A 7 25.78 -5.62 -8.30
CA HIS A 7 25.51 -6.71 -7.37
C HIS A 7 25.98 -6.28 -5.98
N ASN A 8 25.05 -5.92 -5.11
CA ASN A 8 25.34 -5.78 -3.68
C ASN A 8 25.40 -7.19 -3.09
N VAL A 9 26.61 -7.71 -2.89
CA VAL A 9 26.86 -8.90 -2.07
C VAL A 9 27.20 -8.40 -0.68
N ALA A 10 26.35 -8.71 0.29
CA ALA A 10 26.66 -8.47 1.69
C ALA A 10 27.57 -9.60 2.21
N GLN A 11 28.72 -9.25 2.76
CA GLN A 11 29.58 -10.16 3.55
C GLN A 11 29.59 -9.67 5.00
N GLY A 12 29.58 -10.61 5.96
CA GLY A 12 29.41 -10.32 7.40
C GLY A 12 27.98 -9.87 7.75
N ASN A 13 27.76 -9.40 8.99
CA ASN A 13 26.47 -8.90 9.54
C ASN A 13 25.87 -7.68 8.79
N ALA A 14 26.22 -7.44 7.52
CA ALA A 14 25.67 -6.42 6.66
C ALA A 14 24.35 -6.89 6.03
N TYR A 15 23.33 -6.01 6.04
CA TYR A 15 22.00 -6.31 5.54
C TYR A 15 21.61 -5.34 4.41
N VAL A 16 20.97 -5.87 3.36
CA VAL A 16 20.46 -5.07 2.24
C VAL A 16 19.20 -4.32 2.69
N GLY A 17 19.21 -2.98 2.55
CA GLY A 17 18.12 -2.09 2.96
C GLY A 17 16.79 -2.26 2.19
N VAL A 18 15.73 -1.64 2.74
CA VAL A 18 14.33 -1.77 2.31
C VAL A 18 14.05 -1.13 0.93
N GLN A 19 13.66 -1.94 -0.06
CA GLN A 19 13.49 -1.51 -1.46
C GLN A 19 12.08 -0.95 -1.83
N ALA A 20 11.13 -0.88 -0.90
CA ALA A 20 9.77 -0.39 -1.19
C ALA A 20 9.18 0.41 -0.01
N GLY A 21 8.88 1.69 -0.25
CA GLY A 21 8.18 2.56 0.70
C GLY A 21 7.25 3.52 -0.03
N PHE A 22 6.09 3.79 0.57
CA PHE A 22 5.08 4.69 0.04
C PHE A 22 4.63 5.66 1.13
N ILE A 23 4.38 6.92 0.77
CA ILE A 23 3.91 7.98 1.67
C ILE A 23 2.38 8.09 1.51
N ALA A 24 1.64 7.94 2.61
CA ALA A 24 0.23 8.31 2.62
C ALA A 24 0.13 9.82 2.46
N GLY A 25 -0.73 10.32 1.56
CA GLY A 25 -0.80 11.76 1.30
C GLY A 25 0.32 12.23 0.37
N GLY A 26 0.07 13.31 -0.37
CA GLY A 26 1.14 13.96 -1.13
C GLY A 26 2.22 14.44 -0.16
N VAL A 27 3.46 14.59 -0.64
CA VAL A 27 4.50 15.28 0.13
C VAL A 27 4.08 16.75 0.24
N HIS A 28 3.25 17.06 1.22
CA HIS A 28 3.09 18.44 1.67
C HIS A 28 4.31 18.67 2.54
N ASN A 29 5.35 19.23 1.91
CA ASN A 29 6.41 19.90 2.64
C ASN A 29 5.73 21.06 3.37
N HIS A 30 5.19 20.83 4.56
CA HIS A 30 4.65 21.88 5.41
C HIS A 30 5.77 22.73 6.00
N HIS A 31 6.81 23.07 5.26
CA HIS A 31 7.88 23.96 5.73
C HIS A 31 8.09 25.03 4.68
N HIS A 32 7.21 26.04 4.72
CA HIS A 32 7.46 27.46 4.49
C HIS A 32 6.13 28.22 4.66
N ALA A 33 5.50 28.06 5.83
CA ALA A 33 4.58 29.07 6.32
C ALA A 33 5.22 29.67 7.58
N PRO A 34 5.25 31.01 7.74
CA PRO A 34 5.56 31.62 9.03
C PRO A 34 4.64 31.01 10.11
N PRO A 35 5.00 31.07 11.40
CA PRO A 35 4.18 30.46 12.46
C PRO A 35 2.74 30.99 12.34
N ASP A 36 1.79 30.11 12.01
CA ASP A 36 0.37 30.50 11.95
C ASP A 36 -0.01 30.95 13.38
N PRO A 37 -0.54 32.17 13.56
CA PRO A 37 -1.08 32.63 14.84
C PRO A 37 -2.18 31.72 15.43
N ARG A 38 -2.59 30.66 14.72
CA ARG A 38 -3.50 29.59 15.15
C ARG A 38 -2.88 28.41 15.92
N PHE A 39 -1.56 28.33 16.12
CA PHE A 39 -1.01 27.40 17.13
C PHE A 39 -1.14 28.01 18.52
N SER A 40 -2.35 28.01 19.06
CA SER A 40 -2.63 28.38 20.45
C SER A 40 -1.85 27.48 21.41
N PRO A 41 -1.55 27.93 22.65
CA PRO A 41 -0.96 27.06 23.67
C PRO A 41 -1.77 25.77 23.89
N GLN A 42 -3.10 25.85 23.75
CA GLN A 42 -3.99 24.68 23.74
C GLN A 42 -3.71 23.72 22.57
N GLY A 43 -3.50 24.24 21.36
CA GLY A 43 -3.18 23.43 20.18
C GLY A 43 -1.85 22.67 20.32
N ASP A 44 -0.83 23.29 20.94
CA ASP A 44 0.44 22.64 21.26
C ASP A 44 0.25 21.53 22.30
N PHE A 45 -0.55 21.77 23.35
CA PHE A 45 -0.85 20.78 24.38
C PHE A 45 -1.56 19.55 23.79
N GLU A 46 -2.63 19.76 23.03
CA GLU A 46 -3.38 18.67 22.41
C GLU A 46 -2.55 17.92 21.35
N ALA A 47 -1.61 18.59 20.68
CA ALA A 47 -0.63 17.92 19.81
C ALA A 47 0.30 17.01 20.62
N GLY A 48 0.78 17.49 21.77
CA GLY A 48 1.58 16.70 22.71
C GLY A 48 0.87 15.44 23.19
N VAL A 49 -0.41 15.54 23.58
CA VAL A 49 -1.24 14.39 23.96
C VAL A 49 -1.37 13.39 22.81
N ARG A 50 -1.65 13.85 21.58
CA ARG A 50 -1.71 12.97 20.39
C ARG A 50 -0.38 12.28 20.09
N TYR A 51 0.76 12.89 20.43
CA TYR A 51 2.07 12.26 20.29
C TYR A 51 2.32 11.21 21.37
N LEU A 52 1.82 11.39 22.61
CA LEU A 52 1.86 10.35 23.64
C LEU A 52 1.09 9.10 23.20
N ASP A 53 -0.12 9.27 22.64
CA ASP A 53 -0.92 8.16 22.12
C ASP A 53 -0.20 7.32 21.05
N ARG A 54 0.81 7.90 20.40
CA ARG A 54 1.62 7.27 19.34
C ARG A 54 2.98 6.77 19.85
N PHE A 55 3.24 6.88 21.15
CA PHE A 55 4.50 6.57 21.82
C PHE A 55 5.70 7.36 21.25
N LEU A 56 5.46 8.63 20.90
CA LEU A 56 6.48 9.60 20.48
C LEU A 56 6.84 10.49 21.66
N LEU A 57 7.65 9.95 22.57
CA LEU A 57 7.78 10.42 23.95
C LEU A 57 8.51 11.75 24.06
N ASP A 58 9.67 11.89 23.39
CA ASP A 58 10.42 13.14 23.42
C ASP A 58 9.67 14.26 22.70
N THR A 59 9.02 13.93 21.57
CA THR A 59 8.21 14.87 20.80
C THR A 59 7.01 15.35 21.63
N ALA A 60 6.30 14.44 22.27
CA ALA A 60 5.20 14.77 23.15
C ALA A 60 5.63 15.72 24.28
N ARG A 61 6.70 15.39 24.99
CA ARG A 61 7.26 16.23 26.06
C ARG A 61 7.58 17.64 25.58
N LYS A 62 8.26 17.78 24.43
CA LYS A 62 8.60 19.08 23.84
C LYS A 62 7.35 19.93 23.56
N HIS A 63 6.28 19.32 23.05
CA HIS A 63 5.02 20.02 22.76
C HIS A 63 4.27 20.45 24.03
N ILE A 64 4.19 19.55 25.03
CA ILE A 64 3.52 19.83 26.30
C ILE A 64 4.26 20.94 27.07
N GLU A 65 5.59 20.84 27.20
CA GLU A 65 6.38 21.87 27.91
C GLU A 65 6.34 23.21 27.17
N ARG A 66 6.33 23.21 25.84
CA ARG A 66 6.15 24.43 25.05
C ARG A 66 4.80 25.08 25.30
N ALA A 67 3.72 24.31 25.41
CA ALA A 67 2.39 24.85 25.71
C ALA A 67 2.38 25.56 27.06
N VAL A 68 2.94 24.95 28.10
CA VAL A 68 3.05 25.53 29.45
C VAL A 68 3.93 26.78 29.44
N ALA A 69 5.10 26.73 28.80
CA ALA A 69 6.00 27.88 28.68
C ALA A 69 5.36 29.08 27.95
N ARG A 70 4.36 28.82 27.08
CA ARG A 70 3.58 29.84 26.37
C ARG A 70 2.34 30.31 27.16
N GLY A 71 2.20 29.91 28.43
CA GLY A 71 1.13 30.36 29.32
C GLY A 71 -0.16 29.54 29.26
N TYR A 72 -0.12 28.28 28.80
CA TYR A 72 -1.28 27.38 28.93
C TYR A 72 -1.55 27.08 30.42
N PRO A 73 -2.81 27.17 30.90
CA PRO A 73 -3.12 27.03 32.32
C PRO A 73 -2.73 25.65 32.85
N ILE A 74 -2.06 25.64 34.02
CA ILE A 74 -1.67 24.42 34.72
C ILE A 74 -2.91 23.88 35.45
N THR A 75 -3.49 22.82 34.90
CA THR A 75 -4.62 22.08 35.48
C THR A 75 -4.16 20.66 35.88
N SER A 76 -4.96 19.94 36.66
CA SER A 76 -4.71 18.53 36.98
C SER A 76 -4.47 17.67 35.73
N ARG A 77 -5.26 17.89 34.67
CA ARG A 77 -5.05 17.24 33.36
C ARG A 77 -3.67 17.54 32.78
N VAL A 78 -3.24 18.81 32.78
CA VAL A 78 -1.94 19.21 32.22
C VAL A 78 -0.79 18.59 33.00
N GLN A 79 -0.84 18.65 34.33
CA GLN A 79 0.20 18.07 35.18
C GLN A 79 0.27 16.54 35.01
N PHE A 80 -0.88 15.87 34.90
CA PHE A 80 -0.93 14.43 34.63
C PHE A 80 -0.15 14.08 33.35
N TYR A 81 -0.45 14.77 32.25
CA TYR A 81 0.23 14.51 30.98
C TYR A 81 1.69 14.93 30.96
N ARG A 82 2.08 15.98 31.70
CA ARG A 82 3.49 16.36 31.86
C ARG A 82 4.29 15.26 32.55
N LEU A 83 3.74 14.69 33.61
CA LEU A 83 4.37 13.58 34.34
C LEU A 83 4.46 12.33 33.47
N VAL A 84 3.35 11.96 32.82
CA VAL A 84 3.33 10.85 31.88
C VAL A 84 4.37 11.05 30.78
N ALA A 85 4.46 12.24 30.18
CA ALA A 85 5.44 12.52 29.13
C ALA A 85 6.89 12.48 29.62
N LEU A 86 7.16 12.90 30.86
CA LEU A 86 8.49 12.89 31.44
C LEU A 86 8.95 11.47 31.82
N LEU A 87 8.02 10.66 32.34
CA LEU A 87 8.32 9.37 32.95
C LEU A 87 8.05 8.19 32.01
N SER A 88 7.33 8.41 30.90
CA SER A 88 6.96 7.34 29.97
C SER A 88 8.16 6.57 29.46
N GLY A 89 8.11 5.24 29.56
CA GLY A 89 9.15 4.35 29.04
C GLY A 89 10.50 4.47 29.74
N ARG A 90 10.56 5.17 30.88
CA ARG A 90 11.77 5.41 31.66
C ARG A 90 11.61 4.88 33.08
N THR A 91 12.70 4.42 33.67
CA THR A 91 12.79 4.17 35.11
C THR A 91 13.27 5.43 35.82
N PRO A 92 12.97 5.65 37.12
CA PRO A 92 13.48 6.81 37.86
C PRO A 92 15.01 6.94 37.78
N ARG A 93 15.69 5.79 37.70
CA ARG A 93 17.15 5.66 37.57
C ARG A 93 17.70 6.13 36.22
N GLN A 94 16.85 6.26 35.20
CA GLN A 94 17.20 6.75 33.87
C GLN A 94 17.00 8.28 33.73
N LEU A 95 16.41 8.94 34.73
CA LEU A 95 16.22 10.40 34.68
C LEU A 95 17.54 11.13 34.95
N GLU A 96 17.81 12.16 34.14
CA GLU A 96 18.96 13.05 34.37
C GLU A 96 18.69 14.07 35.48
N ALA A 97 19.75 14.68 36.02
CA ALA A 97 19.62 15.68 37.09
C ALA A 97 18.74 16.89 36.70
N GLU A 98 18.70 17.26 35.42
CA GLU A 98 17.78 18.30 34.92
C GLU A 98 16.34 17.82 34.86
N GLU A 99 16.11 16.56 34.49
CA GLU A 99 14.80 15.94 34.42
C GLU A 99 14.20 15.74 35.81
N TRP A 100 15.04 15.38 36.80
CA TRP A 100 14.69 15.37 38.21
C TRP A 100 14.30 16.75 38.73
N ARG A 101 15.06 17.80 38.38
CA ARG A 101 14.67 19.18 38.72
C ARG A 101 13.32 19.56 38.12
N ARG A 102 13.02 19.13 36.89
CA ARG A 102 11.71 19.34 36.26
C ARG A 102 10.60 18.56 36.96
N LEU A 103 10.84 17.31 37.33
CA LEU A 103 9.90 16.49 38.10
C LEU A 103 9.56 17.18 39.43
N LEU A 104 10.58 17.62 40.18
CA LEU A 104 10.38 18.37 41.43
C LEU A 104 9.65 19.71 41.20
N ALA A 105 9.91 20.40 40.09
CA ALA A 105 9.22 21.64 39.74
C ALA A 105 7.74 21.42 39.39
N ILE A 106 7.38 20.30 38.75
CA ILE A 106 5.98 19.93 38.49
C ILE A 106 5.21 19.80 39.80
N TRP A 107 5.85 19.27 40.84
CA TRP A 107 5.25 19.06 42.17
C TRP A 107 5.37 20.25 43.13
N GLY A 108 6.21 21.23 42.82
CA GLY A 108 6.39 22.42 43.66
C GLY A 108 5.20 23.39 43.62
N ASP A 109 4.32 23.25 42.62
CA ASP A 109 3.11 24.07 42.43
C ASP A 109 1.94 23.15 42.01
N PRO A 110 1.38 22.36 42.94
CA PRO A 110 0.31 21.43 42.64
C PRO A 110 -1.00 22.20 42.33
N PRO A 111 -1.73 21.80 41.28
CA PRO A 111 -3.02 22.41 40.95
C PRO A 111 -4.04 22.10 42.05
N ASP A 112 -5.13 22.87 42.11
CA ASP A 112 -6.23 22.64 43.05
C ASP A 112 -6.76 21.19 42.91
N LEU A 113 -6.57 20.38 43.94
CA LEU A 113 -6.81 18.94 43.93
C LEU A 113 -8.29 18.66 44.25
N ASP A 114 -9.18 18.94 43.30
CA ASP A 114 -10.59 18.52 43.42
C ASP A 114 -10.68 16.99 43.39
N GLU A 115 -11.16 16.38 44.49
CA GLU A 115 -11.30 14.93 44.64
C GLU A 115 -12.31 14.29 43.67
N ARG A 116 -13.16 15.11 43.04
CA ARG A 116 -14.10 14.65 42.01
C ARG A 116 -13.51 14.65 40.60
N ASP A 117 -12.35 15.26 40.41
CA ASP A 117 -11.68 15.28 39.10
C ASP A 117 -10.91 13.98 38.84
N GLU A 118 -11.24 13.31 37.74
CA GLU A 118 -10.59 12.08 37.29
C GLU A 118 -9.08 12.23 37.12
N TRP A 119 -8.61 13.42 36.72
CA TRP A 119 -7.19 13.70 36.54
C TRP A 119 -6.45 13.86 37.88
N THR A 120 -7.11 14.42 38.89
CA THR A 120 -6.59 14.49 40.26
C THR A 120 -6.39 13.09 40.83
N LEU A 121 -7.34 12.18 40.61
CA LEU A 121 -7.20 10.77 41.01
C LEU A 121 -6.01 10.08 40.31
N GLY A 122 -5.85 10.31 39.00
CA GLY A 122 -4.71 9.80 38.24
C GLY A 122 -3.36 10.36 38.74
N LEU A 123 -3.30 11.65 39.06
CA LEU A 123 -2.11 12.29 39.63
C LEU A 123 -1.74 11.71 41.00
N ARG A 124 -2.73 11.54 41.89
CA ARG A 124 -2.55 10.96 43.22
C ARG A 124 -2.03 9.52 43.12
N ALA A 125 -2.54 8.74 42.16
CA ALA A 125 -2.03 7.41 41.89
C ALA A 125 -0.56 7.43 41.44
N ILE A 126 -0.16 8.31 40.50
CA ILE A 126 1.24 8.43 40.08
C ILE A 126 2.16 8.82 41.26
N LEU A 127 1.72 9.75 42.12
CA LEU A 127 2.46 10.12 43.33
C LEU A 127 2.65 8.95 44.28
N ARG A 128 1.58 8.20 44.56
CA ARG A 128 1.66 7.02 45.42
C ARG A 128 2.57 5.94 44.86
N LEU A 129 2.62 5.78 43.53
CA LEU A 129 3.57 4.88 42.87
C LEU A 129 5.02 5.35 42.95
N LEU A 130 5.26 6.66 42.92
CA LEU A 130 6.60 7.23 43.14
C LEU A 130 7.04 7.13 44.61
N ASN A 131 6.10 7.20 45.55
CA ASN A 131 6.35 7.23 47.00
C ASN A 131 6.23 5.86 47.68
N SER A 132 5.88 4.80 46.97
CA SER A 132 5.74 3.47 47.55
C SER A 132 7.11 2.86 47.82
N ASP A 133 7.58 2.95 49.07
CA ASP A 133 8.71 2.17 49.58
C ASP A 133 8.37 0.66 49.57
N ASP A 134 9.41 -0.19 49.54
CA ASP A 134 9.32 -1.67 49.57
C ASP A 134 8.58 -2.22 50.83
N THR A 135 8.22 -1.34 51.78
CA THR A 135 7.55 -1.64 53.06
C THR A 135 6.05 -1.27 53.08
N ALA A 136 5.56 -0.46 52.14
CA ALA A 136 4.14 -0.13 52.03
C ALA A 136 3.41 -1.28 51.33
N THR A 137 2.20 -1.64 51.79
CA THR A 137 1.41 -2.77 51.25
C THR A 137 1.21 -2.62 49.74
N PRO A 138 1.93 -3.40 48.89
CA PRO A 138 1.89 -3.28 47.42
C PRO A 138 0.46 -3.40 46.86
N GLU A 139 -0.36 -4.14 47.59
CA GLU A 139 -1.76 -4.43 47.28
C GLU A 139 -2.65 -3.17 47.34
N ALA A 140 -2.36 -2.23 48.24
CA ALA A 140 -3.15 -1.00 48.39
C ALA A 140 -2.98 -0.06 47.19
N ALA A 141 -1.73 0.21 46.78
CA ALA A 141 -1.43 1.02 45.60
C ALA A 141 -1.95 0.36 44.31
N THR A 142 -1.87 -0.97 44.23
CA THR A 142 -2.39 -1.71 43.07
C THR A 142 -3.92 -1.67 43.01
N LYS A 143 -4.62 -1.77 44.15
CA LYS A 143 -6.08 -1.70 44.24
C LYS A 143 -6.64 -0.31 43.93
N GLU A 144 -5.91 0.74 44.31
CA GLU A 144 -6.27 2.11 43.95
C GLU A 144 -6.13 2.34 42.44
N LEU A 145 -5.06 1.84 41.83
CA LEU A 145 -4.88 1.87 40.38
C LEU A 145 -6.00 1.13 39.63
N GLU A 146 -6.52 0.04 40.22
CA GLU A 146 -7.68 -0.69 39.70
C GLU A 146 -8.99 0.10 39.79
N SER A 147 -9.11 0.98 40.78
CA SER A 147 -10.28 1.83 40.99
C SER A 147 -10.30 3.09 40.13
N LEU A 148 -9.19 3.41 39.44
CA LEU A 148 -9.11 4.55 38.56
C LEU A 148 -10.04 4.42 37.34
N PRO A 149 -10.49 5.55 36.77
CA PRO A 149 -11.23 5.50 35.52
C PRO A 149 -10.38 4.87 34.40
N PRO A 150 -11.00 4.16 33.44
CA PRO A 150 -10.29 3.31 32.47
C PRO A 150 -9.24 4.05 31.64
N HIS A 151 -9.45 5.34 31.39
CA HIS A 151 -8.56 6.15 30.56
C HIS A 151 -7.22 6.41 31.26
N GLN A 152 -7.24 6.92 32.49
CA GLN A 152 -6.04 7.19 33.28
C GLN A 152 -5.32 5.89 33.64
N GLN A 153 -6.09 4.85 33.97
CA GLN A 153 -5.56 3.51 34.20
C GLN A 153 -4.77 3.00 32.97
N ALA A 154 -5.35 3.12 31.77
CA ALA A 154 -4.66 2.72 30.53
C ALA A 154 -3.38 3.52 30.30
N TYR A 155 -3.37 4.83 30.56
CA TYR A 155 -2.16 5.65 30.44
C TYR A 155 -1.06 5.22 31.41
N ILE A 156 -1.41 4.97 32.68
CA ILE A 156 -0.43 4.55 33.69
C ILE A 156 0.16 3.19 33.30
N PHE A 157 -0.68 2.20 32.95
CA PHE A 157 -0.18 0.91 32.49
C PHE A 157 0.64 1.03 31.21
N ASN A 158 0.23 1.84 30.24
CA ASN A 158 0.94 1.91 28.95
C ASN A 158 2.27 2.65 29.01
N HIS A 159 2.38 3.66 29.88
CA HIS A 159 3.54 4.55 29.88
C HIS A 159 4.45 4.38 31.11
N LEU A 160 3.91 4.04 32.28
CA LEU A 160 4.63 4.14 33.56
C LEU A 160 5.06 2.79 34.15
N ASP A 161 5.07 1.71 33.36
CA ASP A 161 5.54 0.39 33.82
C ASP A 161 6.99 0.40 34.34
N GLY A 162 7.83 1.33 33.86
CA GLY A 162 9.21 1.50 34.30
C GLY A 162 9.36 2.19 35.65
N LEU A 163 8.31 2.83 36.16
CA LEU A 163 8.35 3.69 37.34
C LEU A 163 8.40 2.91 38.66
N LEU A 164 8.01 1.65 38.63
CA LEU A 164 7.78 0.83 39.81
C LEU A 164 9.05 0.14 40.27
N GLU A 165 9.23 0.02 41.58
CA GLU A 165 10.32 -0.74 42.19
C GLU A 165 9.78 -1.93 43.03
N GLY A 166 10.68 -2.85 43.41
CA GLY A 166 10.36 -3.87 44.41
C GLY A 166 9.26 -4.88 44.04
N ALA A 167 8.51 -5.33 45.05
CA ALA A 167 7.43 -6.31 44.89
C ALA A 167 6.21 -5.76 44.12
N SER A 168 5.93 -4.46 44.26
CA SER A 168 4.88 -3.74 43.53
C SER A 168 5.11 -3.80 42.01
N ARG A 169 6.37 -3.71 41.57
CA ARG A 169 6.74 -3.86 40.15
C ARG A 169 6.36 -5.23 39.59
N ASN A 170 6.59 -6.30 40.35
CA ASN A 170 6.30 -7.66 39.89
C ASN A 170 4.79 -7.88 39.68
N GLY A 171 3.96 -7.44 40.63
CA GLY A 171 2.51 -7.56 40.54
C GLY A 171 1.91 -6.73 39.40
N MET A 172 2.36 -5.50 39.24
CA MET A 172 1.85 -4.61 38.19
C MET A 172 2.33 -5.04 36.80
N TRP A 173 3.59 -5.46 36.67
CA TRP A 173 4.12 -6.00 35.42
C TRP A 173 3.28 -7.19 34.92
N ALA A 174 2.95 -8.13 35.81
CA ALA A 174 2.11 -9.27 35.46
C ALA A 174 0.73 -8.85 34.91
N LYS A 175 0.11 -7.81 35.51
CA LYS A 175 -1.18 -7.26 35.04
C LYS A 175 -1.05 -6.53 33.71
N SER A 176 -0.04 -5.66 33.56
CA SER A 176 0.25 -4.95 32.31
C SER A 176 0.52 -5.91 31.15
N VAL A 177 1.24 -7.01 31.40
CA VAL A 177 1.46 -8.08 30.42
C VAL A 177 0.17 -8.82 30.09
N ALA A 178 -0.66 -9.17 31.07
CA ALA A 178 -1.93 -9.84 30.82
C ALA A 178 -2.87 -8.96 29.97
N GLN A 179 -2.97 -7.66 30.28
CA GLN A 179 -3.70 -6.69 29.47
C GLN A 179 -3.11 -6.59 28.05
N SER A 180 -1.78 -6.51 27.93
CA SER A 180 -1.09 -6.44 26.65
C SER A 180 -1.34 -7.69 25.81
N GLN A 181 -1.37 -8.89 26.39
CA GLN A 181 -1.69 -10.12 25.67
C GLN A 181 -3.09 -10.09 25.05
N GLN A 182 -4.08 -9.51 25.75
CA GLN A 182 -5.44 -9.35 25.25
C GLN A 182 -5.52 -8.24 24.18
N GLN A 183 -4.87 -7.10 24.42
CA GLN A 183 -4.91 -5.92 23.56
C GLN A 183 -4.07 -6.08 22.28
N ARG A 184 -3.06 -6.96 22.30
CA ARG A 184 -2.14 -7.22 21.18
C ARG A 184 -2.85 -7.59 19.88
N THR A 185 -4.00 -8.25 19.95
CA THR A 185 -4.83 -8.63 18.79
C THR A 185 -6.21 -7.99 18.80
N ALA A 186 -6.47 -7.06 19.74
CA ALA A 186 -7.73 -6.37 19.86
C ALA A 186 -8.07 -5.56 18.60
N HIS A 187 -9.36 -5.24 18.46
CA HIS A 187 -9.92 -4.49 17.33
C HIS A 187 -9.55 -5.09 15.96
N ASP A 188 -9.51 -6.42 15.85
CA ASP A 188 -9.18 -7.16 14.61
C ASP A 188 -7.86 -6.71 13.96
N ARG A 189 -6.78 -6.61 14.76
CA ARG A 189 -5.43 -6.31 14.25
C ARG A 189 -5.06 -7.19 13.06
N LEU A 190 -5.33 -8.50 13.14
CA LEU A 190 -4.96 -9.48 12.11
C LEU A 190 -5.65 -9.18 10.76
N GLY A 191 -6.92 -8.75 10.79
CA GLY A 191 -7.68 -8.34 9.62
C GLY A 191 -7.41 -6.91 9.14
N ARG A 192 -6.89 -6.02 10.01
CA ARG A 192 -6.78 -4.56 9.74
C ARG A 192 -5.35 -4.03 9.56
N ALA A 193 -4.34 -4.54 10.26
CA ALA A 193 -2.98 -3.98 10.27
C ALA A 193 -2.35 -3.89 8.87
N TRP A 194 -2.59 -4.89 8.01
CA TRP A 194 -2.08 -4.88 6.63
C TRP A 194 -2.67 -3.74 5.78
N LYS A 195 -3.88 -3.25 6.12
CA LYS A 195 -4.57 -2.15 5.42
C LYS A 195 -3.83 -0.84 5.62
N PHE A 196 -3.15 -0.66 6.77
CA PHE A 196 -2.31 0.51 7.03
C PHE A 196 -1.34 0.71 5.87
N PHE A 197 -0.60 -0.34 5.51
CA PHE A 197 0.44 -0.33 4.48
C PHE A 197 -0.09 -0.22 3.05
N HIS A 198 -1.40 -0.30 2.82
CA HIS A 198 -1.97 -0.32 1.47
C HIS A 198 -2.20 1.10 0.92
N PRO A 199 -1.57 1.50 -0.20
CA PRO A 199 -1.69 2.86 -0.72
C PRO A 199 -3.13 3.20 -1.11
N THR A 200 -3.45 4.49 -1.12
CA THR A 200 -4.79 4.95 -1.52
C THR A 200 -5.03 4.57 -2.99
N PRO A 201 -6.02 3.70 -3.27
CA PRO A 201 -6.24 3.16 -4.60
C PRO A 201 -6.66 4.27 -5.56
N ILE A 202 -6.14 4.25 -6.79
CA ILE A 202 -6.59 5.16 -7.85
C ILE A 202 -7.82 4.57 -8.57
N PRO A 203 -8.80 5.41 -8.99
CA PRO A 203 -9.94 4.93 -9.75
C PRO A 203 -9.55 4.17 -11.03
N PRO A 204 -10.38 3.21 -11.49
CA PRO A 204 -10.10 2.42 -12.69
C PRO A 204 -10.14 3.28 -13.95
N ARG A 205 -9.15 3.10 -14.81
CA ARG A 205 -9.10 3.64 -16.16
C ARG A 205 -9.24 2.49 -17.16
N THR A 206 -9.92 2.76 -18.25
CA THR A 206 -10.02 1.87 -19.42
C THR A 206 -9.46 2.58 -20.63
N ARG A 207 -8.79 1.82 -21.50
CA ARG A 207 -8.25 2.34 -22.75
C ARG A 207 -9.33 3.00 -23.59
N THR A 208 -9.02 4.14 -24.20
CA THR A 208 -9.93 4.80 -25.13
C THR A 208 -10.14 3.95 -26.39
N VAL A 209 -11.38 3.91 -26.86
CA VAL A 209 -11.70 3.22 -28.11
C VAL A 209 -11.09 4.01 -29.26
N ALA A 210 -10.29 3.34 -30.09
CA ALA A 210 -9.72 3.95 -31.28
C ALA A 210 -10.86 4.40 -32.22
N PRO A 211 -10.88 5.67 -32.65
CA PRO A 211 -11.94 6.21 -33.50
C PRO A 211 -12.03 5.42 -34.82
N ALA A 212 -13.15 5.59 -35.54
CA ALA A 212 -13.37 4.90 -36.81
C ALA A 212 -12.30 5.31 -37.82
N ALA A 213 -11.39 4.40 -38.16
CA ALA A 213 -10.35 4.60 -39.16
C ALA A 213 -10.94 4.34 -40.56
N ILE A 214 -11.79 5.25 -41.02
CA ILE A 214 -12.38 5.19 -42.35
C ILE A 214 -11.47 5.96 -43.32
N ALA A 215 -10.79 5.24 -44.21
CA ALA A 215 -9.93 5.87 -45.21
C ALA A 215 -10.76 6.75 -46.18
N MET A 216 -10.22 7.92 -46.53
CA MET A 216 -10.86 8.81 -47.52
C MET A 216 -11.07 8.11 -48.86
N SER A 217 -10.14 7.23 -49.25
CA SER A 217 -10.26 6.40 -50.45
C SER A 217 -11.50 5.49 -50.43
N ASP A 218 -11.90 4.99 -49.26
CA ASP A 218 -13.05 4.09 -49.16
C ASP A 218 -14.37 4.88 -49.22
N ARG A 219 -14.38 6.14 -48.75
CA ARG A 219 -15.50 7.07 -48.96
C ARG A 219 -15.65 7.47 -50.42
N LEU A 220 -14.54 7.78 -51.10
CA LEU A 220 -14.54 8.10 -52.53
C LEU A 220 -14.97 6.92 -53.39
N LYS A 221 -14.50 5.69 -53.08
CA LYS A 221 -14.96 4.47 -53.75
C LYS A 221 -16.45 4.22 -53.55
N LEU A 222 -16.98 4.52 -52.36
CA LEU A 222 -18.42 4.42 -52.09
C LEU A 222 -19.21 5.42 -52.93
N GLY A 223 -18.76 6.68 -53.00
CA GLY A 223 -19.42 7.74 -53.78
C GLY A 223 -19.34 7.51 -55.29
N ILE A 224 -18.13 7.39 -55.84
CA ILE A 224 -17.89 7.20 -57.28
C ILE A 224 -18.43 5.85 -57.74
N GLY A 225 -18.19 4.77 -56.98
CA GLY A 225 -18.72 3.44 -57.30
C GLY A 225 -20.24 3.40 -57.26
N GLY A 226 -20.87 4.11 -56.32
CA GLY A 226 -22.33 4.26 -56.27
C GLY A 226 -22.88 5.00 -57.48
N ALA A 227 -22.27 6.12 -57.87
CA ALA A 227 -22.66 6.90 -59.04
C ALA A 227 -22.52 6.10 -60.35
N LEU A 228 -21.39 5.40 -60.54
CA LEU A 228 -21.16 4.56 -61.72
C LEU A 228 -22.10 3.35 -61.77
N PHE A 229 -22.44 2.76 -60.62
CA PHE A 229 -23.41 1.68 -60.54
C PHE A 229 -24.81 2.15 -60.94
N LEU A 230 -25.26 3.31 -60.44
CA LEU A 230 -26.54 3.92 -60.82
C LEU A 230 -26.57 4.29 -62.31
N LEU A 231 -25.47 4.81 -62.85
CA LEU A 231 -25.36 5.13 -64.27
C LEU A 231 -25.46 3.88 -65.15
N GLY A 232 -24.70 2.83 -64.83
CA GLY A 232 -24.71 1.57 -65.57
C GLY A 232 -26.06 0.85 -65.51
N THR A 233 -26.66 0.78 -64.33
CA THR A 233 -28.01 0.19 -64.16
C THR A 233 -29.08 1.01 -64.88
N GLY A 234 -29.03 2.34 -64.83
CA GLY A 234 -29.95 3.23 -65.57
C GLY A 234 -29.84 3.08 -67.09
N LYS A 235 -28.62 2.97 -67.63
CA LYS A 235 -28.40 2.73 -69.07
C LYS A 235 -28.85 1.34 -69.52
N LEU A 236 -28.62 0.31 -68.72
CA LEU A 236 -29.16 -1.03 -68.97
C LEU A 236 -30.69 -1.05 -68.94
N THR A 237 -31.31 -0.35 -67.97
CA THR A 237 -32.76 -0.22 -67.88
C THR A 237 -33.35 0.44 -69.13
N MET A 238 -32.76 1.55 -69.58
CA MET A 238 -33.17 2.25 -70.80
C MET A 238 -33.01 1.36 -72.05
N LEU A 239 -31.90 0.64 -72.15
CA LEU A 239 -31.61 -0.26 -73.28
C LEU A 239 -32.61 -1.42 -73.34
N LEU A 240 -32.89 -2.07 -72.21
CA LEU A 240 -33.84 -3.19 -72.13
C LEU A 240 -35.29 -2.74 -72.36
N ALA A 241 -35.68 -1.58 -71.82
CA ALA A 241 -37.01 -1.01 -72.03
C ALA A 241 -37.24 -0.61 -73.50
N ALA A 242 -36.24 -0.04 -74.18
CA ALA A 242 -36.33 0.33 -75.59
C ALA A 242 -36.54 -0.88 -76.53
N HIS A 243 -36.11 -2.07 -76.10
CA HIS A 243 -36.28 -3.33 -76.86
C HIS A 243 -37.46 -4.18 -76.36
N GLY A 244 -38.22 -3.71 -75.38
CA GLY A 244 -39.39 -4.41 -74.83
C GLY A 244 -39.07 -5.68 -74.03
N ASP A 245 -37.83 -5.89 -73.58
CA ASP A 245 -37.44 -7.10 -72.86
C ASP A 245 -37.71 -6.97 -71.36
N PHE A 246 -38.95 -7.27 -70.98
CA PHE A 246 -39.37 -7.30 -69.57
C PHE A 246 -38.62 -8.37 -68.76
N GLY A 247 -38.21 -9.48 -69.38
CA GLY A 247 -37.44 -10.54 -68.72
C GLY A 247 -36.05 -10.05 -68.27
N GLY A 248 -35.37 -9.30 -69.14
CA GLY A 248 -34.11 -8.63 -68.81
C GLY A 248 -34.24 -7.62 -67.66
N LEU A 249 -35.34 -6.86 -67.63
CA LEU A 249 -35.61 -5.90 -66.54
C LEU A 249 -35.81 -6.61 -65.19
N PHE A 250 -36.59 -7.70 -65.15
CA PHE A 250 -36.73 -8.52 -63.94
C PHE A 250 -35.39 -9.13 -63.51
N GLY A 251 -34.55 -9.56 -64.46
CA GLY A 251 -33.19 -10.02 -64.20
C GLY A 251 -32.31 -8.94 -63.55
N LEU A 252 -32.36 -7.70 -64.05
CA LEU A 252 -31.53 -6.58 -63.58
C LEU A 252 -31.91 -6.15 -62.16
N TYR A 253 -33.20 -5.97 -61.89
CA TYR A 253 -33.67 -5.62 -60.55
C TYR A 253 -33.52 -6.78 -59.56
N GLY A 254 -33.70 -8.03 -60.02
CA GLY A 254 -33.38 -9.23 -59.25
C GLY A 254 -31.90 -9.28 -58.86
N ALA A 255 -30.99 -8.97 -59.80
CA ALA A 255 -29.56 -8.87 -59.53
C ALA A 255 -29.23 -7.76 -58.52
N ALA A 256 -29.87 -6.58 -58.63
CA ALA A 256 -29.69 -5.50 -57.67
C ALA A 256 -30.20 -5.85 -56.26
N ALA A 257 -31.35 -6.50 -56.15
CA ALA A 257 -31.90 -7.00 -54.89
C ALA A 257 -31.01 -8.11 -54.29
N GLY A 258 -30.51 -9.03 -55.12
CA GLY A 258 -29.55 -10.06 -54.74
C GLY A 258 -28.24 -9.47 -54.22
N LEU A 259 -27.72 -8.42 -54.87
CA LEU A 259 -26.53 -7.69 -54.43
C LEU A 259 -26.74 -7.02 -53.06
N ALA A 260 -27.89 -6.40 -52.82
CA ALA A 260 -28.24 -5.80 -51.54
C ALA A 260 -28.32 -6.85 -50.42
N ALA A 261 -29.00 -7.97 -50.66
CA ALA A 261 -29.10 -9.09 -49.71
C ALA A 261 -27.73 -9.73 -49.41
N PHE A 262 -26.92 -9.96 -50.45
CA PHE A 262 -25.54 -10.43 -50.32
C PHE A 262 -24.69 -9.44 -49.50
N GLY A 263 -24.88 -8.15 -49.73
CA GLY A 263 -24.23 -7.05 -49.02
C GLY A 263 -24.52 -7.07 -47.52
N VAL A 264 -25.79 -7.11 -47.14
CA VAL A 264 -26.21 -7.09 -45.73
C VAL A 264 -25.72 -8.33 -44.97
N GLY A 265 -25.92 -9.53 -45.54
CA GLY A 265 -25.46 -10.78 -44.92
C GLY A 265 -23.93 -10.91 -44.86
N GLY A 266 -23.24 -10.46 -45.92
CA GLY A 266 -21.78 -10.48 -46.01
C GLY A 266 -21.09 -9.50 -45.06
N ALA A 267 -21.67 -8.32 -44.83
CA ALA A 267 -21.14 -7.32 -43.91
C ALA A 267 -21.17 -7.82 -42.45
N ASP A 268 -22.25 -8.46 -42.01
CA ASP A 268 -22.36 -9.04 -40.66
C ASP A 268 -21.31 -10.14 -40.44
N ARG A 269 -21.19 -11.05 -41.41
CA ARG A 269 -20.18 -12.12 -41.38
C ARG A 269 -18.75 -11.57 -41.34
N HIS A 270 -18.44 -10.56 -42.16
CA HIS A 270 -17.12 -9.94 -42.21
C HIS A 270 -16.75 -9.30 -40.87
N PHE A 271 -17.68 -8.52 -40.28
CA PHE A 271 -17.51 -7.91 -38.97
C PHE A 271 -17.24 -8.94 -37.87
N ARG A 272 -18.12 -9.95 -37.73
CA ARG A 272 -17.99 -11.00 -36.69
C ARG A 272 -16.69 -11.77 -36.81
N HIS A 273 -16.31 -12.15 -38.04
CA HIS A 273 -15.07 -12.87 -38.29
C HIS A 273 -13.82 -12.02 -37.98
N ARG A 274 -13.81 -10.74 -38.37
CA ARG A 274 -12.70 -9.82 -38.06
C ARG A 274 -12.58 -9.59 -36.56
N ARG A 275 -13.71 -9.40 -35.86
CA ARG A 275 -13.74 -9.23 -34.40
C ARG A 275 -13.28 -10.49 -33.66
N ARG A 276 -13.72 -11.67 -34.09
CA ARG A 276 -13.26 -12.94 -33.54
C ARG A 276 -11.76 -13.11 -33.70
N ARG A 277 -11.19 -12.82 -34.88
CA ARG A 277 -9.74 -12.87 -35.10
C ARG A 277 -8.97 -11.89 -34.21
N ALA A 278 -9.50 -10.67 -34.01
CA ALA A 278 -8.90 -9.70 -33.09
C ALA A 278 -8.90 -10.24 -31.65
N LYS A 279 -10.03 -10.75 -31.14
CA LYS A 279 -10.10 -11.37 -29.81
C LYS A 279 -9.22 -12.60 -29.66
N ASP A 280 -9.18 -13.48 -30.68
CA ASP A 280 -8.26 -14.63 -30.68
C ASP A 280 -6.79 -14.18 -30.64
N SER A 281 -6.44 -13.02 -31.22
CA SER A 281 -5.07 -12.48 -31.16
C SER A 281 -4.69 -11.94 -29.78
N GLU A 282 -5.64 -11.44 -28.99
CA GLU A 282 -5.42 -11.04 -27.60
C GLU A 282 -5.06 -12.25 -26.70
N LEU A 283 -5.61 -13.43 -27.01
CA LEU A 283 -5.36 -14.67 -26.27
C LEU A 283 -4.08 -15.39 -26.69
N ARG A 284 -3.52 -15.08 -27.87
CA ARG A 284 -2.38 -15.83 -28.40
C ARG A 284 -1.11 -15.56 -27.59
N PRO A 285 -0.36 -16.60 -27.20
CA PRO A 285 0.94 -16.40 -26.59
C PRO A 285 1.87 -15.67 -27.57
N PRO A 286 2.76 -14.79 -27.09
CA PRO A 286 3.77 -14.16 -27.92
C PRO A 286 4.58 -15.21 -28.68
N ARG A 287 4.77 -15.02 -30.00
CA ARG A 287 5.64 -15.89 -30.78
C ARG A 287 7.12 -15.67 -30.48
N TRP A 288 7.51 -14.49 -29.97
CA TRP A 288 8.88 -14.16 -29.54
C TRP A 288 8.90 -13.39 -28.21
N GLN A 289 9.83 -13.78 -27.32
CA GLN A 289 10.25 -13.01 -26.16
C GLN A 289 11.08 -11.81 -26.65
N HIS A 290 10.46 -10.64 -26.79
CA HIS A 290 11.19 -9.40 -27.06
C HIS A 290 11.66 -8.78 -25.74
N ALA A 291 12.84 -8.16 -25.81
CA ALA A 291 13.62 -7.59 -24.71
C ALA A 291 12.77 -7.04 -23.54
N GLU A 292 13.03 -7.59 -22.37
CA GLU A 292 12.41 -7.19 -21.11
C GLU A 292 12.46 -5.65 -20.98
N ALA A 293 11.30 -5.04 -20.71
CA ALA A 293 11.26 -3.63 -20.37
C ALA A 293 12.23 -3.39 -19.20
N ARG A 294 13.03 -2.31 -19.27
CA ARG A 294 14.03 -1.99 -18.22
C ARG A 294 13.42 -2.22 -16.83
N PRO A 295 14.04 -3.08 -15.98
CA PRO A 295 13.41 -3.64 -14.78
C PRO A 295 12.98 -2.60 -13.73
N SER A 296 13.51 -1.37 -13.82
CA SER A 296 13.25 -0.27 -12.88
C SER A 296 12.06 0.63 -13.22
N GLY A 297 11.50 0.58 -14.44
CA GLY A 297 10.39 1.46 -14.85
C GLY A 297 9.00 1.02 -14.33
N PHE A 298 8.01 1.93 -14.38
CA PHE A 298 6.60 1.64 -14.01
C PHE A 298 6.08 0.35 -14.68
N ALA A 299 6.36 0.20 -15.97
CA ALA A 299 5.93 -0.97 -16.74
C ALA A 299 6.58 -2.28 -16.26
N GLY A 300 7.81 -2.24 -15.72
CA GLY A 300 8.47 -3.39 -15.08
C GLY A 300 7.90 -3.69 -13.69
N LYS A 301 7.50 -2.66 -12.92
CA LYS A 301 6.77 -2.86 -11.64
C LYS A 301 5.40 -3.50 -11.88
N ILE A 302 4.63 -3.04 -12.87
CA ILE A 302 3.34 -3.62 -13.24
C ILE A 302 3.51 -5.07 -13.73
N ASP A 303 4.53 -5.36 -14.53
CA ASP A 303 4.81 -6.73 -14.97
C ASP A 303 5.06 -7.69 -13.78
N ARG A 304 5.88 -7.27 -12.81
CA ARG A 304 6.09 -8.01 -11.55
C ARG A 304 4.79 -8.23 -10.78
N LEU A 305 3.89 -7.24 -10.74
CA LEU A 305 2.58 -7.39 -10.11
C LEU A 305 1.71 -8.43 -10.83
N PHE A 306 1.67 -8.40 -12.16
CA PHE A 306 0.94 -9.40 -12.96
C PHE A 306 1.48 -10.81 -12.73
N ASN A 307 2.80 -11.00 -12.82
CA ASN A 307 3.42 -12.30 -12.59
C ASN A 307 3.10 -12.82 -11.17
N ARG A 308 3.23 -11.95 -10.15
CA ARG A 308 2.91 -12.28 -8.75
C ARG A 308 1.46 -12.69 -8.56
N TYR A 309 0.49 -11.90 -9.05
CA TYR A 309 -0.93 -12.18 -8.82
C TYR A 309 -1.44 -13.36 -9.67
N PHE A 310 -0.93 -13.56 -10.88
CA PHE A 310 -1.28 -14.75 -11.67
C PHE A 310 -0.73 -16.03 -11.05
N ALA A 311 0.50 -16.00 -10.51
CA ALA A 311 1.04 -17.13 -9.75
C ALA A 311 0.24 -17.40 -8.47
N HIS A 312 -0.26 -16.35 -7.80
CA HIS A 312 -1.08 -16.48 -6.60
C HIS A 312 -2.50 -17.01 -6.90
N TYR A 313 -3.14 -16.56 -7.98
CA TYR A 313 -4.48 -16.97 -8.38
C TYR A 313 -4.46 -18.18 -9.33
N LEU A 314 -3.98 -19.31 -8.83
CA LEU A 314 -3.91 -20.56 -9.56
C LEU A 314 -5.28 -21.28 -9.58
N PRO A 315 -5.74 -21.83 -10.72
CA PRO A 315 -6.83 -22.78 -10.75
C PRO A 315 -6.53 -24.04 -9.93
N LYS A 316 -7.55 -24.66 -9.32
CA LYS A 316 -7.34 -25.90 -8.55
C LYS A 316 -6.85 -27.02 -9.48
N GLY A 317 -5.79 -27.71 -9.08
CA GLY A 317 -5.25 -28.88 -9.80
C GLY A 317 -4.33 -28.58 -10.99
N MET A 318 -3.97 -27.31 -11.24
CA MET A 318 -3.06 -26.93 -12.33
C MET A 318 -1.69 -26.54 -11.81
N ALA A 319 -0.61 -26.88 -12.53
CA ALA A 319 0.74 -26.43 -12.19
C ALA A 319 0.95 -24.94 -12.51
N SER A 320 1.69 -24.22 -11.66
CA SER A 320 1.96 -22.78 -11.84
C SER A 320 2.62 -22.44 -13.19
N ALA A 321 3.59 -23.25 -13.61
CA ALA A 321 4.27 -23.06 -14.90
C ALA A 321 3.32 -23.19 -16.09
N GLN A 322 2.43 -24.19 -16.07
CA GLN A 322 1.43 -24.40 -17.13
C GLN A 322 0.44 -23.23 -17.17
N TRP A 323 -0.08 -22.80 -16.02
CA TRP A 323 -0.98 -21.66 -15.93
C TRP A 323 -0.36 -20.37 -16.48
N LEU A 324 0.90 -20.09 -16.11
CA LEU A 324 1.61 -18.90 -16.58
C LEU A 324 1.92 -18.94 -18.08
N ALA A 325 2.09 -20.13 -18.67
CA ALA A 325 2.28 -20.32 -20.10
C ALA A 325 0.96 -20.13 -20.87
N GLU A 326 -0.12 -20.77 -20.43
CA GLU A 326 -1.45 -20.67 -21.07
C GLU A 326 -2.03 -19.24 -21.00
N THR A 327 -1.75 -18.51 -19.92
CA THR A 327 -2.22 -17.13 -19.74
C THR A 327 -1.28 -16.05 -20.28
N ALA A 328 -0.16 -16.41 -20.92
CA ALA A 328 0.85 -15.45 -21.35
C ALA A 328 0.30 -14.36 -22.29
N GLY A 329 -0.59 -14.72 -23.22
CA GLY A 329 -1.24 -13.78 -24.14
C GLY A 329 -2.12 -12.75 -23.42
N ILE A 330 -3.08 -13.24 -22.63
CA ILE A 330 -4.00 -12.40 -21.84
C ILE A 330 -3.23 -11.52 -20.86
N ARG A 331 -2.24 -12.08 -20.15
CA ARG A 331 -1.42 -11.36 -19.18
C ARG A 331 -0.72 -10.18 -19.85
N ARG A 332 -0.11 -10.40 -21.03
CA ARG A 332 0.55 -9.34 -21.79
C ARG A 332 -0.43 -8.27 -22.27
N TYR A 333 -1.60 -8.67 -22.78
CA TYR A 333 -2.63 -7.73 -23.22
C TYR A 333 -3.09 -6.82 -22.07
N LEU A 334 -3.50 -7.41 -20.93
CA LEU A 334 -3.95 -6.66 -19.76
C LEU A 334 -2.84 -5.79 -19.16
N ARG A 335 -1.61 -6.31 -19.11
CA ARG A 335 -0.44 -5.55 -18.66
C ARG A 335 -0.21 -4.31 -19.52
N ASN A 336 -0.27 -4.45 -20.84
CA ASN A 336 -0.10 -3.31 -21.74
C ASN A 336 -1.27 -2.32 -21.61
N GLU A 337 -2.50 -2.81 -21.47
CA GLU A 337 -3.65 -1.94 -21.24
C GLU A 337 -3.50 -1.09 -19.96
N VAL A 338 -3.09 -1.71 -18.85
CA VAL A 338 -2.84 -0.99 -17.59
C VAL A 338 -1.66 -0.03 -17.72
N VAL A 339 -0.59 -0.44 -18.40
CA VAL A 339 0.56 0.45 -18.63
C VAL A 339 0.12 1.67 -19.45
N ASP A 340 -0.56 1.47 -20.58
CA ASP A 340 -0.98 2.56 -21.46
C ASP A 340 -1.98 3.49 -20.76
N ALA A 341 -2.90 2.97 -19.95
CA ALA A 341 -3.92 3.78 -19.27
C ALA A 341 -3.38 4.63 -18.10
N TYR A 342 -2.22 4.27 -17.53
CA TYR A 342 -1.68 4.92 -16.32
C TYR A 342 -0.26 5.48 -16.48
N ARG A 343 0.39 5.33 -17.64
CA ARG A 343 1.78 5.78 -17.88
C ARG A 343 1.96 7.29 -17.90
N GLU A 344 0.91 8.05 -18.25
CA GLU A 344 0.99 9.50 -18.49
C GLU A 344 1.14 10.34 -17.20
N GLU A 345 0.79 9.77 -16.05
CA GLU A 345 1.00 10.40 -14.74
C GLU A 345 2.04 9.60 -13.98
N ARG A 346 2.87 10.25 -13.17
CA ARG A 346 3.88 9.62 -12.29
C ARG A 346 3.23 8.81 -11.15
N VAL A 347 2.24 7.97 -11.46
CA VAL A 347 1.49 7.14 -10.52
C VAL A 347 2.38 5.97 -10.09
N ASP A 348 2.49 5.75 -8.78
CA ASP A 348 3.20 4.58 -8.29
C ASP A 348 2.40 3.30 -8.56
N ALA A 349 3.10 2.24 -8.97
CA ALA A 349 2.50 0.98 -9.41
C ALA A 349 1.66 0.30 -8.30
N GLU A 350 2.00 0.55 -7.03
CA GLU A 350 1.27 -0.01 -5.90
C GLU A 350 -0.17 0.53 -5.79
N ARG A 351 -0.42 1.76 -6.24
CA ARG A 351 -1.78 2.35 -6.27
C ARG A 351 -2.72 1.67 -7.28
N VAL A 352 -2.15 0.96 -8.26
CA VAL A 352 -2.86 0.20 -9.30
C VAL A 352 -2.85 -1.31 -9.01
N ALA A 353 -2.13 -1.76 -7.97
CA ALA A 353 -2.01 -3.18 -7.64
C ALA A 353 -3.37 -3.84 -7.34
N TRP A 354 -4.35 -3.08 -6.82
CA TRP A 354 -5.72 -3.56 -6.60
C TRP A 354 -6.39 -3.96 -7.93
N LEU A 355 -6.19 -3.19 -8.99
CA LEU A 355 -6.75 -3.45 -10.32
C LEU A 355 -6.10 -4.69 -10.93
N VAL A 356 -4.77 -4.81 -10.84
CA VAL A 356 -4.05 -6.00 -11.31
C VAL A 356 -4.52 -7.26 -10.59
N ARG A 357 -4.72 -7.17 -9.26
CA ARG A 357 -5.28 -8.26 -8.45
C ARG A 357 -6.68 -8.65 -8.92
N TYR A 358 -7.55 -7.67 -9.15
CA TYR A 358 -8.91 -7.90 -9.66
C TYR A 358 -8.87 -8.58 -11.04
N LEU A 359 -8.07 -8.06 -11.98
CA LEU A 359 -7.94 -8.60 -13.33
C LEU A 359 -7.42 -10.06 -13.32
N ALA A 360 -6.42 -10.36 -12.50
CA ALA A 360 -5.90 -11.72 -12.36
C ALA A 360 -6.97 -12.68 -11.79
N SER A 361 -7.70 -12.24 -10.76
CA SER A 361 -8.80 -13.02 -10.18
C SER A 361 -9.97 -13.22 -11.15
N ASP A 362 -10.32 -12.20 -11.94
CA ASP A 362 -11.37 -12.25 -12.95
C ASP A 362 -11.00 -13.23 -14.07
N VAL A 363 -9.77 -13.19 -14.59
CA VAL A 363 -9.28 -14.15 -15.59
C VAL A 363 -9.35 -15.59 -15.05
N ARG A 364 -8.90 -15.82 -13.81
CA ARG A 364 -9.02 -17.13 -13.15
C ARG A 364 -10.48 -17.58 -13.04
N ASN A 365 -11.39 -16.68 -12.65
CA ASN A 365 -12.81 -17.02 -12.50
C ASN A 365 -13.47 -17.33 -13.85
N ARG A 366 -13.15 -16.56 -14.89
CA ARG A 366 -13.62 -16.81 -16.26
C ARG A 366 -13.06 -18.13 -16.82
N TRP A 367 -11.80 -18.44 -16.52
CA TRP A 367 -11.17 -19.72 -16.86
C TRP A 367 -11.92 -20.88 -16.21
N SER A 368 -12.13 -20.83 -14.89
CA SER A 368 -12.83 -21.90 -14.17
C SER A 368 -14.28 -22.13 -14.62
N ARG A 369 -14.93 -21.10 -15.18
CA ARG A 369 -16.29 -21.19 -15.73
C ARG A 369 -16.32 -21.53 -17.22
N GLY A 370 -15.16 -21.68 -17.89
CA GLY A 370 -15.09 -21.89 -19.34
C GLY A 370 -15.56 -20.69 -20.18
N THR A 371 -15.67 -19.50 -19.58
CA THR A 371 -16.26 -18.31 -20.23
C THR A 371 -15.23 -17.44 -20.95
N LEU A 372 -13.93 -17.72 -20.83
CA LEU A 372 -12.88 -16.95 -21.52
C LEU A 372 -13.03 -16.96 -23.05
N THR A 373 -13.52 -18.06 -23.60
CA THR A 373 -13.77 -18.22 -25.04
C THR A 373 -15.25 -18.07 -25.41
N ALA A 374 -16.10 -17.60 -24.48
CA ALA A 374 -17.54 -17.41 -24.72
C ALA A 374 -17.82 -16.46 -25.92
N TYR A 375 -16.94 -15.48 -26.15
CA TYR A 375 -17.02 -14.60 -27.33
C TYR A 375 -17.02 -15.37 -28.66
N ARG A 376 -16.46 -16.59 -28.72
CA ARG A 376 -16.47 -17.42 -29.93
C ARG A 376 -17.88 -17.91 -30.27
N GLN A 377 -18.72 -18.12 -29.26
CA GLN A 377 -20.12 -18.50 -29.43
C GLN A 377 -20.98 -17.25 -29.75
N GLU A 378 -20.78 -16.15 -29.02
CA GLU A 378 -21.50 -14.89 -29.26
C GLU A 378 -21.24 -14.32 -30.67
N LEU A 379 -19.99 -14.41 -31.14
CA LEU A 379 -19.58 -13.98 -32.47
C LEU A 379 -19.73 -15.06 -33.55
N ARG A 380 -20.44 -16.16 -33.26
CA ARG A 380 -20.80 -17.14 -34.30
C ARG A 380 -21.71 -16.46 -35.32
N VAL A 381 -21.51 -16.77 -36.60
CA VAL A 381 -22.35 -16.24 -37.68
C VAL A 381 -23.70 -16.94 -37.57
N PRO A 382 -24.82 -16.20 -37.43
CA PRO A 382 -26.13 -16.82 -37.38
C PRO A 382 -26.45 -17.46 -38.74
N LEU A 383 -27.22 -18.56 -38.72
CA LEU A 383 -27.62 -19.28 -39.92
C LEU A 383 -28.41 -18.37 -40.88
N SER A 384 -29.17 -17.41 -40.36
CA SER A 384 -29.91 -16.42 -41.15
C SER A 384 -28.99 -15.55 -42.00
N SER A 385 -27.92 -14.96 -41.44
CA SER A 385 -26.95 -14.15 -42.20
C SER A 385 -26.24 -14.98 -43.27
N TRP A 386 -25.98 -16.26 -42.99
CA TRP A 386 -25.36 -17.18 -43.96
C TRP A 386 -26.32 -17.55 -45.10
N LEU A 387 -27.58 -17.91 -44.78
CA LEU A 387 -28.63 -18.19 -45.75
C LEU A 387 -28.96 -16.96 -46.61
N GLN A 388 -29.05 -15.78 -46.01
CA GLN A 388 -29.24 -14.51 -46.74
C GLN A 388 -28.09 -14.22 -47.70
N GLN A 389 -26.84 -14.51 -47.29
CA GLN A 389 -25.69 -14.36 -48.18
C GLN A 389 -25.77 -15.34 -49.36
N ILE A 390 -26.15 -16.60 -49.11
CA ILE A 390 -26.25 -17.63 -50.17
C ILE A 390 -27.42 -17.34 -51.11
N ALA A 391 -28.60 -17.06 -50.56
CA ALA A 391 -29.77 -16.70 -51.34
C ALA A 391 -29.49 -15.46 -52.18
N GLY A 392 -28.91 -14.41 -51.58
CA GLY A 392 -28.50 -13.21 -52.31
C GLY A 392 -27.47 -13.50 -53.41
N ALA A 393 -26.51 -14.41 -53.18
CA ALA A 393 -25.54 -14.82 -54.20
C ALA A 393 -26.21 -15.57 -55.36
N ILE A 394 -27.13 -16.49 -55.08
CA ILE A 394 -27.90 -17.23 -56.09
C ILE A 394 -28.72 -16.25 -56.92
N THR A 395 -29.52 -15.40 -56.27
CA THR A 395 -30.35 -14.39 -56.96
C THR A 395 -29.51 -13.43 -57.79
N LEU A 396 -28.35 -13.01 -57.28
CA LEU A 396 -27.39 -12.17 -58.02
C LEU A 396 -26.87 -12.89 -59.27
N THR A 397 -26.44 -14.15 -59.17
CA THR A 397 -25.93 -14.91 -60.31
C THR A 397 -27.00 -15.19 -61.36
N THR A 398 -28.20 -15.61 -60.93
CA THR A 398 -29.31 -15.89 -61.85
C THR A 398 -29.78 -14.61 -62.55
N GLY A 399 -29.92 -13.51 -61.80
CA GLY A 399 -30.28 -12.20 -62.36
C GLY A 399 -29.23 -11.67 -63.34
N LEU A 400 -27.93 -11.82 -63.03
CA LEU A 400 -26.85 -11.44 -63.94
C LEU A 400 -26.85 -12.25 -65.23
N VAL A 401 -27.05 -13.57 -65.17
CA VAL A 401 -27.13 -14.44 -66.36
C VAL A 401 -28.31 -14.05 -67.24
N TRP A 402 -29.48 -13.82 -66.64
CA TRP A 402 -30.69 -13.40 -67.36
C TRP A 402 -30.50 -12.02 -68.03
N THR A 403 -29.95 -11.06 -67.28
CA THR A 403 -29.65 -9.72 -67.78
C THR A 403 -28.61 -9.77 -68.90
N ALA A 404 -27.56 -10.59 -68.77
CA ALA A 404 -26.53 -10.74 -69.79
C ALA A 404 -27.11 -11.31 -71.08
N SER A 405 -27.91 -12.38 -71.00
CA SER A 405 -28.60 -12.97 -72.16
C SER A 405 -29.46 -11.94 -72.90
N ALA A 406 -30.32 -11.23 -72.17
CA ALA A 406 -31.19 -10.17 -72.71
C ALA A 406 -30.38 -9.04 -73.37
N THR A 407 -29.31 -8.61 -72.71
CA THR A 407 -28.46 -7.50 -73.16
C THR A 407 -27.65 -7.87 -74.41
N PHE A 408 -27.16 -9.11 -74.51
CA PHE A 408 -26.44 -9.60 -75.68
C PHE A 408 -27.36 -9.75 -76.90
N SER A 409 -28.62 -10.14 -76.69
CA SER A 409 -29.63 -10.21 -77.75
C SER A 409 -30.08 -8.83 -78.24
N ALA A 410 -30.14 -7.83 -77.36
CA ALA A 410 -30.55 -6.46 -77.72
C ALA A 410 -29.44 -5.67 -78.43
N ALA A 411 -28.26 -5.56 -77.81
CA ALA A 411 -27.13 -4.82 -78.40
C ALA A 411 -25.79 -5.22 -77.76
N PHE A 412 -25.05 -6.09 -78.46
CA PHE A 412 -23.83 -6.71 -77.96
C PHE A 412 -22.79 -5.70 -77.43
N LEU A 413 -22.38 -4.71 -78.23
CA LEU A 413 -21.30 -3.77 -77.85
C LEU A 413 -21.68 -2.82 -76.70
N PRO A 414 -22.74 -2.00 -76.79
CA PRO A 414 -23.07 -1.07 -75.71
C PRO A 414 -23.56 -1.80 -74.45
N GLY A 415 -24.25 -2.93 -74.62
CA GLY A 415 -24.73 -3.75 -73.52
C GLY A 415 -23.61 -4.36 -72.67
N THR A 416 -22.58 -4.91 -73.33
CA THR A 416 -21.40 -5.46 -72.64
C THR A 416 -20.64 -4.38 -71.87
N LEU A 417 -20.48 -3.18 -72.45
CA LEU A 417 -19.80 -2.06 -71.81
C LEU A 417 -20.51 -1.63 -70.50
N TRP A 418 -21.83 -1.43 -70.56
CA TRP A 418 -22.58 -1.00 -69.37
C TRP A 418 -22.69 -2.09 -68.31
N LEU A 419 -22.79 -3.37 -68.71
CA LEU A 419 -22.81 -4.50 -67.79
C LEU A 419 -21.48 -4.68 -67.06
N THR A 420 -20.35 -4.62 -67.78
CA THR A 420 -19.01 -4.71 -67.17
C THR A 420 -18.73 -3.54 -66.22
N LEU A 421 -19.13 -2.31 -66.59
CA LEU A 421 -19.04 -1.14 -65.72
C LEU A 421 -19.90 -1.32 -64.46
N ALA A 422 -21.14 -1.77 -64.59
CA ALA A 422 -22.04 -1.99 -63.45
C ALA A 422 -21.50 -3.07 -62.50
N VAL A 423 -20.96 -4.18 -63.02
CA VAL A 423 -20.36 -5.24 -62.20
C VAL A 423 -19.09 -4.76 -61.49
N ALA A 424 -18.19 -4.07 -62.18
CA ALA A 424 -16.97 -3.51 -61.58
C ALA A 424 -17.30 -2.47 -60.49
N ALA A 425 -18.30 -1.61 -60.75
CA ALA A 425 -18.80 -0.63 -59.78
C ALA A 425 -19.45 -1.32 -58.56
N ALA A 426 -20.25 -2.37 -58.78
CA ALA A 426 -20.87 -3.15 -57.70
C ALA A 426 -19.85 -3.81 -56.78
N VAL A 427 -18.78 -4.40 -57.33
CA VAL A 427 -17.73 -5.06 -56.54
C VAL A 427 -16.94 -4.05 -55.70
N THR A 428 -16.59 -2.91 -56.28
CA THR A 428 -15.84 -1.85 -55.57
C THR A 428 -16.69 -1.20 -54.48
N LEU A 429 -17.95 -0.88 -54.78
CA LEU A 429 -18.95 -0.36 -53.85
C LEU A 429 -19.16 -1.31 -52.66
N THR A 430 -19.38 -2.60 -52.92
CA THR A 430 -19.64 -3.61 -51.88
C THR A 430 -18.44 -3.79 -50.94
N ARG A 431 -17.21 -3.83 -51.49
CA ARG A 431 -15.99 -3.93 -50.68
C ARG A 431 -15.76 -2.70 -49.80
N ALA A 432 -16.00 -1.51 -50.33
CA ALA A 432 -15.89 -0.26 -49.56
C ALA A 432 -16.97 -0.21 -48.46
N ALA A 433 -18.21 -0.56 -48.79
CA ALA A 433 -19.32 -0.63 -47.84
C ALA A 433 -19.03 -1.61 -46.68
N TYR A 434 -18.47 -2.79 -46.97
CA TYR A 434 -18.09 -3.77 -45.92
C TYR A 434 -17.09 -3.21 -44.92
N ARG A 435 -16.07 -2.48 -45.39
CA ARG A 435 -15.07 -1.88 -44.52
C ARG A 435 -15.68 -0.80 -43.64
N ILE A 436 -16.48 0.09 -44.21
CA ILE A 436 -17.14 1.19 -43.49
C ILE A 436 -18.10 0.65 -42.42
N VAL A 437 -19.00 -0.27 -42.81
CA VAL A 437 -19.98 -0.87 -41.89
C VAL A 437 -19.29 -1.67 -40.78
N ALA A 438 -18.23 -2.43 -41.11
CA ALA A 438 -17.48 -3.18 -40.12
C ALA A 438 -16.75 -2.27 -39.12
N GLU A 439 -16.16 -1.15 -39.56
CA GLU A 439 -15.51 -0.19 -38.65
C GLU A 439 -16.53 0.53 -37.76
N GLN A 440 -17.69 0.93 -38.30
CA GLN A 440 -18.75 1.55 -37.49
C GLN A 440 -19.29 0.58 -36.42
N ARG A 441 -19.60 -0.66 -36.82
CA ARG A 441 -20.03 -1.72 -35.88
C ARG A 441 -18.95 -2.04 -34.86
N ARG A 442 -17.66 -2.00 -35.25
CA ARG A 442 -16.54 -2.16 -34.32
C ARG A 442 -16.55 -1.07 -33.27
N VAL A 443 -16.63 0.20 -33.66
CA VAL A 443 -16.62 1.32 -32.69
C VAL A 443 -17.80 1.24 -31.74
N ILE A 444 -19.02 0.98 -32.23
CA ILE A 444 -20.22 0.83 -31.38
C ILE A 444 -20.01 -0.30 -30.37
N ALA A 445 -19.56 -1.47 -30.85
CA ALA A 445 -19.45 -2.64 -30.01
C ALA A 445 -18.24 -2.58 -29.07
N ASP A 446 -17.17 -1.85 -29.42
CA ASP A 446 -16.02 -1.58 -28.56
C ASP A 446 -16.38 -0.55 -27.49
N ASN A 447 -17.18 0.47 -27.82
CA ASN A 447 -17.72 1.41 -26.83
C ASN A 447 -18.64 0.72 -25.81
N ALA A 448 -19.54 -0.15 -26.27
CA ALA A 448 -20.41 -0.93 -25.38
C ALA A 448 -19.59 -1.86 -24.47
N HIS A 449 -18.58 -2.54 -25.03
CA HIS A 449 -17.68 -3.40 -24.26
C HIS A 449 -16.89 -2.59 -23.23
N ARG A 450 -16.34 -1.44 -23.61
CA ARG A 450 -15.62 -0.54 -22.70
C ARG A 450 -16.50 -0.05 -21.56
N ALA A 451 -17.73 0.35 -21.84
CA ALA A 451 -18.66 0.81 -20.80
C ALA A 451 -18.95 -0.30 -19.79
N ALA A 452 -19.19 -1.53 -20.26
CA ALA A 452 -19.40 -2.68 -19.40
C ALA A 452 -18.14 -3.05 -18.58
N GLU A 453 -16.95 -2.99 -19.18
CA GLU A 453 -15.70 -3.22 -18.44
C GLU A 453 -15.42 -2.13 -17.41
N GLN A 454 -15.66 -0.86 -17.75
CA GLN A 454 -15.49 0.26 -16.84
C GLN A 454 -16.42 0.12 -15.63
N ALA A 455 -17.69 -0.23 -15.85
CA ALA A 455 -18.65 -0.46 -14.76
C ALA A 455 -18.17 -1.59 -13.82
N ARG A 456 -17.76 -2.75 -14.36
CA ARG A 456 -17.23 -3.86 -13.55
C ARG A 456 -15.97 -3.50 -12.77
N ARG A 457 -15.07 -2.73 -13.38
CA ARG A 457 -13.85 -2.25 -12.72
C ARG A 457 -14.21 -1.22 -11.63
N GLN A 458 -15.22 -0.38 -11.84
CA GLN A 458 -15.71 0.57 -10.85
C GLN A 458 -16.32 -0.14 -9.64
N GLU A 459 -17.21 -1.11 -9.85
CA GLU A 459 -17.74 -1.93 -8.74
C GLU A 459 -16.62 -2.64 -7.96
N ALA A 460 -15.59 -3.13 -8.66
CA ALA A 460 -14.43 -3.75 -8.01
C ALA A 460 -13.61 -2.73 -7.22
N TYR A 461 -13.48 -1.50 -7.71
CA TYR A 461 -12.86 -0.39 -6.99
C TYR A 461 -13.64 -0.07 -5.73
N ASP A 462 -14.96 0.11 -5.82
CA ASP A 462 -15.83 0.47 -4.69
C ASP A 462 -15.78 -0.61 -3.61
N ARG A 463 -15.84 -1.90 -4.00
CA ARG A 463 -15.63 -3.03 -3.06
C ARG A 463 -14.25 -3.00 -2.40
N TRP A 464 -13.21 -2.61 -3.14
CA TRP A 464 -11.85 -2.54 -2.60
C TRP A 464 -11.68 -1.35 -1.65
N VAL A 465 -12.26 -0.19 -1.96
CA VAL A 465 -12.30 0.99 -1.10
C VAL A 465 -13.07 0.67 0.19
N ALA A 466 -14.24 0.05 0.09
CA ALA A 466 -15.01 -0.40 1.25
C ALA A 466 -14.19 -1.36 2.13
N LYS A 467 -13.41 -2.27 1.53
CA LYS A 467 -12.52 -3.18 2.26
C LYS A 467 -11.36 -2.47 2.98
N LEU A 468 -10.99 -1.28 2.52
CA LEU A 468 -9.93 -0.46 3.13
C LEU A 468 -10.49 0.64 4.05
N ALA A 469 -11.81 0.72 4.24
CA ALA A 469 -12.44 1.81 5.00
C ALA A 469 -12.07 1.79 6.49
N ASP A 470 -11.96 0.59 7.08
CA ASP A 470 -11.58 0.33 8.47
C ASP A 470 -10.05 0.29 8.68
N LYS A 471 -9.31 1.01 7.83
CA LYS A 471 -7.85 1.12 7.93
C LYS A 471 -7.47 1.72 9.30
N PRO A 472 -6.51 1.12 10.03
CA PRO A 472 -6.14 1.62 11.35
C PRO A 472 -5.39 2.95 11.27
N SER A 473 -5.51 3.73 12.35
CA SER A 473 -4.75 4.96 12.59
C SER A 473 -3.30 4.67 13.01
N ASP A 474 -2.43 5.69 13.00
CA ASP A 474 -1.05 5.51 13.51
C ASP A 474 -1.03 5.23 15.02
N ALA A 475 -1.96 5.80 15.79
CA ALA A 475 -2.09 5.56 17.23
C ALA A 475 -2.46 4.09 17.52
N GLU A 476 -3.42 3.52 16.80
CA GLU A 476 -3.75 2.09 16.91
C GLU A 476 -2.53 1.21 16.57
N MET A 477 -1.79 1.57 15.52
CA MET A 477 -0.56 0.84 15.14
C MET A 477 0.52 0.93 16.23
N ALA A 478 0.65 2.08 16.89
CA ALA A 478 1.59 2.29 17.99
C ALA A 478 1.22 1.48 19.23
N ALA A 479 -0.06 1.52 19.63
CA ALA A 479 -0.57 0.77 20.78
C ALA A 479 -0.35 -0.74 20.62
N TRP A 480 -0.62 -1.30 19.43
CA TRP A 480 -0.35 -2.71 19.16
C TRP A 480 1.14 -3.06 19.23
N LEU A 481 2.02 -2.15 18.80
CA LEU A 481 3.47 -2.34 18.87
C LEU A 481 3.96 -2.32 20.32
N GLU A 482 3.41 -1.43 21.14
CA GLU A 482 3.73 -1.39 22.57
C GLU A 482 3.28 -2.68 23.29
N CYS A 483 2.07 -3.17 22.99
CA CYS A 483 1.63 -4.48 23.50
C CYS A 483 2.58 -5.61 23.07
N ASP A 484 3.10 -5.58 21.84
CA ASP A 484 4.13 -6.54 21.40
C ASP A 484 5.40 -6.42 22.26
N ARG A 485 5.91 -5.19 22.46
CA ARG A 485 7.13 -4.94 23.24
C ARG A 485 7.02 -5.50 24.66
N LYS A 486 5.90 -5.26 25.35
CA LYS A 486 5.68 -5.78 26.70
C LYS A 486 5.66 -7.30 26.76
N VAL A 487 4.95 -7.95 25.83
CA VAL A 487 4.90 -9.42 25.74
C VAL A 487 6.28 -10.00 25.40
N ILE A 488 7.05 -9.33 24.53
CA ILE A 488 8.43 -9.68 24.20
C ILE A 488 9.31 -9.59 25.45
N THR A 489 9.24 -8.49 26.19
CA THR A 489 10.03 -8.28 27.42
C THR A 489 9.70 -9.36 28.45
N ASP A 490 8.42 -9.67 28.67
CA ASP A 490 8.01 -10.72 29.62
C ASP A 490 8.55 -12.10 29.22
N ARG A 491 8.50 -12.43 27.93
CA ARG A 491 9.10 -13.66 27.41
C ARG A 491 10.61 -13.69 27.64
N ALA A 492 11.30 -12.58 27.40
CA ALA A 492 12.73 -12.43 27.63
C ALA A 492 13.10 -12.63 29.10
N LEU A 493 12.34 -12.02 30.02
CA LEU A 493 12.51 -12.17 31.46
C LEU A 493 12.41 -13.64 31.88
N ARG A 494 11.34 -14.34 31.47
CA ARG A 494 11.15 -15.77 31.78
C ARG A 494 12.29 -16.63 31.23
N GLN A 495 12.73 -16.34 30.01
CA GLN A 495 13.80 -17.09 29.36
C GLN A 495 15.15 -16.92 30.06
N PHE A 496 15.48 -15.72 30.51
CA PHE A 496 16.67 -15.46 31.31
C PHE A 496 16.49 -15.78 32.80
N ARG A 497 15.30 -16.25 33.21
CA ARG A 497 14.92 -16.52 34.60
C ARG A 497 15.09 -15.29 35.50
N LEU A 498 14.78 -14.13 34.95
CA LEU A 498 14.80 -12.85 35.65
C LEU A 498 13.40 -12.48 36.10
N GLN A 499 13.32 -11.86 37.28
CA GLN A 499 12.13 -11.15 37.72
C GLN A 499 12.19 -9.69 37.26
N PRO A 500 11.05 -9.02 37.02
CA PRO A 500 11.01 -7.60 36.63
C PRO A 500 11.82 -6.68 37.55
N ASN A 501 11.78 -6.90 38.87
CA ASN A 501 12.56 -6.15 39.86
C ASN A 501 14.08 -6.31 39.74
N GLN A 502 14.58 -7.36 39.08
CA GLN A 502 16.01 -7.58 38.84
C GLN A 502 16.52 -6.81 37.60
N VAL A 503 15.63 -6.20 36.82
CA VAL A 503 15.99 -5.40 35.64
C VAL A 503 16.03 -3.93 36.02
N VAL A 504 17.24 -3.37 36.08
CA VAL A 504 17.50 -1.97 36.38
C VAL A 504 16.94 -1.06 35.29
N ALA A 505 17.13 -1.46 34.03
CA ALA A 505 16.70 -0.72 32.85
C ALA A 505 16.46 -1.71 31.70
N HIS A 506 15.50 -1.40 30.83
CA HIS A 506 15.39 -2.06 29.54
C HIS A 506 15.32 -1.03 28.43
N ALA A 507 15.78 -1.39 27.24
CA ALA A 507 15.75 -0.53 26.07
C ALA A 507 15.47 -1.35 24.81
N PHE A 508 14.68 -0.78 23.92
CA PHE A 508 14.39 -1.35 22.60
C PHE A 508 15.04 -0.49 21.51
N LEU A 509 15.71 -1.17 20.60
CA LEU A 509 16.13 -0.57 19.34
C LEU A 509 15.33 -1.20 18.20
N GLU A 510 14.57 -0.36 17.49
CA GLU A 510 13.76 -0.80 16.37
C GLU A 510 14.45 -0.55 15.03
N ALA A 511 14.46 -1.59 14.20
CA ALA A 511 14.93 -1.52 12.83
C ALA A 511 13.95 -2.23 11.88
N PRO A 512 13.91 -1.87 10.59
CA PRO A 512 13.18 -2.66 9.60
C PRO A 512 13.85 -4.03 9.40
N ALA A 513 13.07 -5.11 9.40
CA ALA A 513 13.58 -6.43 9.02
C ALA A 513 13.82 -6.54 7.50
N SER A 514 14.55 -7.57 7.08
CA SER A 514 14.73 -7.87 5.66
C SER A 514 13.36 -8.10 5.01
N SER A 515 13.07 -7.44 3.87
CA SER A 515 11.75 -7.43 3.19
C SER A 515 10.60 -6.65 3.86
N ALA A 516 10.86 -5.86 4.90
CA ALA A 516 9.84 -5.00 5.51
C ALA A 516 9.25 -4.03 4.48
N ARG A 517 7.92 -3.89 4.44
CA ARG A 517 7.27 -2.74 3.79
C ARG A 517 7.13 -1.64 4.82
N LYS A 518 7.36 -0.41 4.40
CA LYS A 518 7.23 0.76 5.26
C LYS A 518 6.13 1.70 4.79
N ARG A 519 5.44 2.29 5.76
CA ARG A 519 4.49 3.38 5.52
C ARG A 519 4.47 4.31 6.72
N ARG A 520 4.17 5.57 6.45
CA ARG A 520 4.00 6.63 7.43
C ARG A 520 2.65 7.35 7.21
N ALA A 521 2.04 7.82 8.30
CA ALA A 521 0.96 8.81 8.29
C ALA A 521 1.53 10.24 8.17
N ASP A 522 0.76 11.23 7.72
CA ASP A 522 1.26 12.58 7.38
C ASP A 522 2.12 13.22 8.48
N ASP A 523 1.80 12.97 9.75
CA ASP A 523 2.43 13.49 10.97
C ASP A 523 3.01 12.37 11.88
N GLY A 524 3.13 11.14 11.37
CA GLY A 524 3.62 9.98 12.13
C GLY A 524 5.05 9.56 11.78
N PRO A 525 5.64 8.60 12.53
CA PRO A 525 6.91 7.98 12.19
C PRO A 525 6.73 6.95 11.06
N TRP A 526 7.84 6.37 10.59
CA TRP A 526 7.77 5.19 9.74
C TRP A 526 7.33 3.97 10.56
N ARG A 527 6.29 3.29 10.10
CA ARG A 527 5.87 1.97 10.57
C ARG A 527 6.26 0.90 9.56
N TYR A 528 6.48 -0.32 10.03
CA TYR A 528 6.96 -1.44 9.23
C TYR A 528 6.05 -2.66 9.31
N THR A 529 5.97 -3.47 8.25
CA THR A 529 5.24 -4.75 8.32
C THR A 529 6.01 -5.81 9.10
N HIS A 530 7.34 -5.71 9.11
CA HIS A 530 8.25 -6.60 9.83
C HIS A 530 9.28 -5.74 10.54
N TYR A 531 9.43 -5.93 11.84
CA TYR A 531 10.43 -5.26 12.66
C TYR A 531 11.53 -6.23 13.04
N ARG A 532 12.77 -5.75 13.07
CA ARG A 532 13.86 -6.35 13.83
C ARG A 532 13.98 -5.54 15.11
N LEU A 533 13.82 -6.20 16.25
CA LEU A 533 13.85 -5.57 17.56
C LEU A 533 15.08 -6.10 18.30
N LEU A 534 15.94 -5.19 18.75
CA LEU A 534 16.99 -5.51 19.71
C LEU A 534 16.53 -5.04 21.08
N LEU A 535 16.33 -6.00 21.98
CA LEU A 535 16.01 -5.76 23.38
C LEU A 535 17.27 -5.88 24.22
N PHE A 536 17.57 -4.85 25.00
CA PHE A 536 18.59 -4.85 26.02
C PHE A 536 17.93 -4.87 27.39
N LEU A 537 18.28 -5.85 28.23
CA LEU A 537 17.91 -5.92 29.64
C LEU A 537 19.17 -5.70 30.48
N LEU A 538 19.18 -4.61 31.23
CA LEU A 538 20.26 -4.24 32.12
C LEU A 538 19.96 -4.79 33.52
N THR A 539 20.85 -5.63 34.05
CA THR A 539 20.76 -6.16 35.41
C THR A 539 22.01 -5.77 36.20
N GLU A 540 22.06 -6.03 37.51
CA GLU A 540 23.25 -5.72 38.33
C GLU A 540 24.51 -6.49 37.89
N ASP A 541 24.33 -7.62 37.21
CA ASP A 541 25.42 -8.51 36.78
C ASP A 541 25.93 -8.23 35.36
N GLY A 542 25.18 -7.45 34.56
CA GLY A 542 25.54 -7.14 33.18
C GLY A 542 24.34 -6.93 32.26
N VAL A 543 24.57 -7.14 30.97
CA VAL A 543 23.59 -6.87 29.92
C VAL A 543 23.17 -8.19 29.26
N ARG A 544 21.86 -8.38 29.15
CA ARG A 544 21.24 -9.47 28.38
C ARG A 544 20.65 -8.86 27.11
N GLN A 545 21.00 -9.40 25.96
CA GLN A 545 20.51 -8.91 24.68
C GLN A 545 19.75 -10.02 23.94
N ILE A 546 18.63 -9.65 23.34
CA ILE A 546 17.87 -10.50 22.40
C ILE A 546 17.71 -9.73 21.09
N ASP A 547 18.03 -10.41 19.98
CA ASP A 547 17.68 -10.00 18.63
C ASP A 547 16.52 -10.87 18.13
N LEU A 548 15.44 -10.24 17.69
CA LEU A 548 14.24 -10.93 17.26
C LEU A 548 13.58 -10.25 16.05
N GLU A 549 12.90 -11.05 15.24
CA GLU A 549 12.06 -10.56 14.15
C GLU A 549 10.57 -10.68 14.51
N LEU A 550 9.84 -9.57 14.33
CA LEU A 550 8.41 -9.44 14.57
C LEU A 550 7.65 -9.24 13.25
N ASP A 551 6.79 -10.19 12.87
CA ASP A 551 5.74 -9.97 11.86
C ASP A 551 4.57 -9.22 12.51
N PHE A 552 4.63 -7.89 12.40
CA PHE A 552 3.66 -6.99 13.01
C PHE A 552 2.23 -7.25 12.54
N ARG A 553 2.01 -7.79 11.35
CA ARG A 553 0.65 -8.05 10.85
C ARG A 553 0.04 -9.28 11.48
N ARG A 554 0.88 -10.25 11.87
CA ARG A 554 0.45 -11.53 12.43
C ARG A 554 0.64 -11.62 13.94
N ALA A 555 1.26 -10.61 14.56
CA ALA A 555 1.71 -10.68 15.95
C ALA A 555 2.59 -11.94 16.19
N ALA A 556 3.37 -12.34 15.19
CA ALA A 556 4.25 -13.50 15.27
C ALA A 556 5.69 -13.04 15.48
N GLN A 557 6.41 -13.69 16.39
CA GLN A 557 7.78 -13.33 16.77
C GLN A 557 8.68 -14.56 16.68
N HIS A 558 9.93 -14.36 16.26
CA HIS A 558 10.95 -15.40 16.19
C HIS A 558 12.26 -14.87 16.75
N ASP A 559 12.80 -15.55 17.76
CA ASP A 559 14.09 -15.20 18.34
C ASP A 559 15.20 -15.60 17.35
N THR A 560 16.06 -14.67 17.00
CA THR A 560 17.16 -14.91 16.05
C THR A 560 18.46 -15.17 16.78
N GLN A 561 18.79 -14.33 17.76
CA GLN A 561 20.05 -14.42 18.49
C GLN A 561 19.88 -13.98 19.94
N ARG A 562 20.71 -14.55 20.82
CA ARG A 562 20.78 -14.22 22.24
C ARG A 562 22.23 -14.00 22.63
N LEU A 563 22.50 -12.90 23.32
CA LEU A 563 23.84 -12.55 23.77
C LEU A 563 23.80 -12.12 25.23
N ASN A 564 24.85 -12.47 25.95
CA ASN A 564 25.02 -12.17 27.36
C ASN A 564 26.44 -11.65 27.54
N TYR A 565 26.58 -10.41 28.03
CA TYR A 565 27.91 -9.84 28.27
C TYR A 565 27.92 -9.04 29.57
N ARG A 566 29.08 -9.05 30.23
CA ARG A 566 29.33 -8.26 31.45
C ARG A 566 29.60 -6.80 31.05
N PHE A 567 29.42 -5.87 31.98
CA PHE A 567 29.61 -4.44 31.71
C PHE A 567 30.98 -4.08 31.13
N HIS A 568 32.05 -4.68 31.68
CA HIS A 568 33.42 -4.47 31.21
C HIS A 568 33.71 -5.05 29.82
N ALA A 569 32.78 -5.79 29.22
CA ALA A 569 32.94 -6.33 27.86
C ALA A 569 32.49 -5.34 26.77
N MET A 570 31.86 -4.21 27.11
CA MET A 570 31.53 -3.17 26.16
C MET A 570 32.69 -2.16 26.08
N SER A 571 33.20 -1.91 24.88
CA SER A 571 34.29 -0.94 24.67
C SER A 571 33.81 0.41 24.18
N ALA A 572 32.83 0.42 23.28
CA ALA A 572 32.34 1.65 22.68
C ALA A 572 30.90 1.52 22.18
N VAL A 573 30.15 2.60 22.31
CA VAL A 573 28.84 2.80 21.70
C VAL A 573 28.94 4.05 20.84
N ARG A 574 28.52 3.98 19.58
CA ARG A 574 28.47 5.15 18.70
C ARG A 574 27.28 5.09 17.77
N VAL A 575 26.82 6.27 17.34
CA VAL A 575 25.87 6.40 16.24
C VAL A 575 26.51 7.16 15.10
N ASP A 576 26.63 6.48 13.98
CA ASP A 576 27.06 7.08 12.74
C ASP A 576 25.85 7.51 11.92
N GLY A 577 25.99 8.54 11.08
CA GLY A 577 24.99 8.87 10.07
C GLY A 577 23.73 9.61 10.55
N LEU A 578 23.76 10.24 11.74
CA LEU A 578 22.69 11.15 12.18
C LEU A 578 22.48 12.30 11.18
N ALA A 579 23.57 12.89 10.68
CA ALA A 579 23.53 13.91 9.63
C ALA A 579 23.06 13.38 8.26
N LEU A 580 23.32 12.10 7.98
CA LEU A 580 22.96 11.44 6.71
C LEU A 580 21.56 10.81 6.73
N ARG A 581 20.77 11.06 7.78
CA ARG A 581 19.41 10.51 8.01
C ARG A 581 19.33 8.98 7.98
N LYS A 582 20.47 8.29 8.10
CA LYS A 582 20.61 6.84 8.19
C LYS A 582 21.35 6.50 9.49
N PRO A 583 20.78 6.80 10.67
CA PRO A 583 21.41 6.48 11.94
C PRO A 583 21.71 4.98 12.00
N THR A 584 23.00 4.69 12.13
CA THR A 584 23.52 3.34 12.27
C THR A 584 24.13 3.25 13.66
N PHE A 585 23.52 2.40 14.48
CA PHE A 585 23.98 2.11 15.82
C PHE A 585 25.10 1.08 15.74
N HIS A 586 26.22 1.37 16.41
CA HIS A 586 27.34 0.46 16.57
C HIS A 586 27.61 0.25 18.07
N LEU A 587 27.60 -1.00 18.48
CA LEU A 587 28.10 -1.45 19.78
C LEU A 587 29.32 -2.33 19.53
N THR A 588 30.47 -1.93 20.05
CA THR A 588 31.71 -2.71 19.99
C THR A 588 31.95 -3.35 21.34
N LEU A 589 32.23 -4.66 21.32
CA LEU A 589 32.64 -5.42 22.48
C LEU A 589 34.16 -5.55 22.51
N ASN A 590 34.74 -5.75 23.70
CA ASN A 590 36.19 -5.95 23.89
C ASN A 590 36.72 -7.19 23.16
N SER A 591 35.84 -8.13 22.81
CA SER A 591 36.17 -9.28 21.96
C SER A 591 36.47 -8.90 20.50
N GLY A 592 36.25 -7.64 20.12
CA GLY A 592 36.32 -7.16 18.73
C GLY A 592 35.01 -7.36 17.95
N GLU A 593 34.02 -8.04 18.52
CA GLU A 593 32.70 -8.19 17.90
C GLU A 593 31.98 -6.83 17.85
N THR A 594 31.49 -6.45 16.67
CA THR A 594 30.74 -5.20 16.48
C THR A 594 29.32 -5.52 16.05
N ILE A 595 28.36 -5.14 16.88
CA ILE A 595 26.94 -5.24 16.61
C ILE A 595 26.52 -3.95 15.90
N THR A 596 26.08 -4.09 14.65
CA THR A 596 25.65 -2.97 13.82
C THR A 596 24.17 -3.09 13.49
N VAL A 597 23.42 -2.02 13.77
CA VAL A 597 21.99 -1.95 13.49
C VAL A 597 21.67 -0.65 12.77
N GLN A 598 21.10 -0.76 11.58
CA GLN A 598 20.58 0.39 10.86
C GLN A 598 19.15 0.69 11.34
N VAL A 599 18.99 1.77 12.09
CA VAL A 599 17.74 2.16 12.75
C VAL A 599 16.74 2.73 11.75
N THR A 600 17.24 3.45 10.75
CA THR A 600 16.40 4.04 9.70
C THR A 600 16.89 3.69 8.30
N GLY A 601 16.00 3.12 7.49
CA GLY A 601 16.25 2.84 6.07
C GLY A 601 15.70 3.92 5.15
N THR A 602 16.02 5.21 5.33
CA THR A 602 15.58 6.24 4.35
C THR A 602 16.47 6.24 3.11
N ASP A 603 15.99 5.65 2.01
CA ASP A 603 16.65 5.69 0.69
C ASP A 603 16.27 6.89 -0.17
N THR A 604 15.78 7.98 0.44
CA THR A 604 15.66 9.23 -0.31
C THR A 604 17.04 9.82 -0.45
N GLU A 605 17.41 10.22 -1.67
CA GLU A 605 18.71 10.76 -2.07
C GLU A 605 19.38 11.57 -0.95
N PRO A 606 20.71 11.44 -0.76
CA PRO A 606 21.42 12.26 0.21
C PRO A 606 21.10 13.73 -0.09
N ALA A 607 20.40 14.37 0.84
CA ALA A 607 20.21 15.82 0.77
C ALA A 607 21.58 16.48 0.91
N ALA A 608 21.75 17.62 0.24
CA ALA A 608 22.95 18.43 0.33
C ALA A 608 23.38 18.61 1.81
N PRO A 609 24.69 18.59 2.12
CA PRO A 609 25.25 18.41 3.47
C PRO A 609 25.01 19.54 4.49
N ASN A 610 23.97 20.37 4.32
CA ASN A 610 23.69 21.53 5.18
C ASN A 610 22.18 21.77 5.42
N LYS A 611 21.37 20.72 5.50
CA LYS A 611 19.95 20.80 5.88
C LYS A 611 19.69 19.98 7.14
N ASP A 612 19.02 20.59 8.11
CA ASP A 612 18.55 19.94 9.33
C ASP A 612 17.84 18.60 9.04
N PRO A 613 17.92 17.62 9.96
CA PRO A 613 17.15 16.39 9.82
C PRO A 613 15.68 16.72 9.59
N SER A 614 15.04 16.02 8.65
CA SER A 614 13.60 16.22 8.42
C SER A 614 12.86 15.91 9.71
N PRO A 615 11.78 16.65 10.07
CA PRO A 615 10.96 16.33 11.24
C PRO A 615 10.53 14.86 11.28
N VAL A 616 10.36 14.25 10.11
CA VAL A 616 10.04 12.81 9.95
C VAL A 616 11.14 11.90 10.49
N THR A 617 12.41 12.25 10.27
CA THR A 617 13.56 11.51 10.79
C THR A 617 13.60 11.61 12.30
N GLU A 618 13.32 12.79 12.87
CA GLU A 618 13.25 12.97 14.32
C GLU A 618 12.12 12.14 14.95
N LEU A 619 10.91 12.17 14.39
CA LEU A 619 9.79 11.33 14.83
C LEU A 619 10.12 9.84 14.76
N THR A 620 10.84 9.40 13.71
CA THR A 620 11.19 7.99 13.55
C THR A 620 12.28 7.56 14.53
N ILE A 621 13.23 8.44 14.87
CA ILE A 621 14.26 8.19 15.89
C ILE A 621 13.64 8.13 17.29
N ASP A 622 12.66 9.00 17.57
CA ASP A 622 11.89 8.99 18.82
C ASP A 622 11.12 7.66 18.96
N ALA A 623 10.36 7.29 17.91
CA ALA A 623 9.62 6.03 17.87
C ALA A 623 10.50 4.78 18.00
N SER A 624 11.73 4.81 17.47
CA SER A 624 12.60 3.63 17.41
C SER A 624 13.30 3.31 18.74
N GLY A 625 13.11 4.13 19.78
CA GLY A 625 13.77 3.97 21.08
C GLY A 625 15.29 4.21 21.06
N LEU A 626 15.81 4.78 19.96
CA LEU A 626 17.27 4.93 19.77
C LEU A 626 17.88 5.86 20.83
N ARG A 627 17.25 7.01 21.11
CA ARG A 627 17.76 7.98 22.11
C ARG A 627 17.87 7.34 23.50
N GLN A 628 16.82 6.64 23.92
CA GLN A 628 16.80 5.96 25.22
C GLN A 628 17.85 4.85 25.28
N THR A 629 17.96 4.04 24.23
CA THR A 629 18.95 2.97 24.15
C THR A 629 20.38 3.51 24.21
N LEU A 630 20.66 4.61 23.52
CA LEU A 630 21.96 5.26 23.55
C LEU A 630 22.31 5.77 24.94
N HIS A 631 21.41 6.51 25.57
CA HIS A 631 21.66 7.06 26.89
C HIS A 631 22.04 5.97 27.89
N VAL A 632 21.31 4.84 27.87
CA VAL A 632 21.61 3.69 28.74
C VAL A 632 22.95 3.05 28.38
N LEU A 633 23.20 2.76 27.11
CA LEU A 633 24.41 2.02 26.71
C LEU A 633 25.68 2.87 26.76
N GLU A 634 25.61 4.17 26.47
CA GLU A 634 26.74 5.11 26.61
C GLU A 634 27.13 5.28 28.07
N GLY A 635 26.15 5.43 28.98
CA GLY A 635 26.42 5.51 30.41
C GLY A 635 27.14 4.26 30.92
N VAL A 636 26.66 3.09 30.51
CA VAL A 636 27.28 1.82 30.90
C VAL A 636 28.65 1.61 30.24
N ALA A 637 28.86 2.08 29.00
CA ALA A 637 30.17 2.01 28.36
C ALA A 637 31.21 2.95 29.01
N ALA A 638 30.77 4.11 29.51
CA ALA A 638 31.64 5.09 30.16
C ALA A 638 32.00 4.71 31.60
N GLU A 639 31.02 4.23 32.38
CA GLU A 639 31.13 4.06 33.84
C GLU A 639 30.99 2.60 34.30
N GLY A 640 30.67 1.66 33.39
CA GLY A 640 30.61 0.24 33.68
C GLY A 640 29.56 -0.13 34.74
N LYS A 641 29.97 -0.93 35.73
CA LYS A 641 29.08 -1.35 36.83
C LYS A 641 28.76 -0.20 37.79
N ASP A 642 29.67 0.77 37.92
CA ASP A 642 29.49 1.89 38.85
C ASP A 642 28.33 2.80 38.41
N TRP A 643 28.05 2.89 37.11
CA TRP A 643 26.87 3.59 36.57
C TRP A 643 25.57 3.13 37.23
N VAL A 644 25.36 1.80 37.30
CA VAL A 644 24.15 1.19 37.84
C VAL A 644 24.02 1.47 39.34
N ARG A 645 25.13 1.40 40.09
CA ARG A 645 25.14 1.68 41.53
C ARG A 645 24.89 3.16 41.80
N LEU A 646 25.62 4.05 41.14
CA LEU A 646 25.53 5.49 41.34
C LEU A 646 24.12 6.01 41.00
N ARG A 647 23.53 5.53 39.89
CA ARG A 647 22.17 5.93 39.50
C ARG A 647 21.11 5.39 40.44
N ARG A 648 21.35 4.26 41.10
CA ARG A 648 20.46 3.75 42.13
C ARG A 648 20.52 4.65 43.37
N GLU A 649 21.70 4.89 43.91
CA GLU A 649 21.89 5.76 45.08
C GLU A 649 21.29 7.17 44.85
N GLN A 650 21.57 7.76 43.68
CA GLN A 650 21.01 9.06 43.31
C GLN A 650 19.48 9.03 43.16
N ALA A 651 18.91 7.99 42.57
CA ALA A 651 17.46 7.88 42.42
C ALA A 651 16.79 7.69 43.78
N ASP A 652 17.35 6.86 44.66
CA ASP A 652 16.82 6.60 46.00
C ASP A 652 16.82 7.90 46.83
N ASP A 653 17.91 8.67 46.81
CA ASP A 653 18.00 9.97 47.49
C ASP A 653 16.97 10.99 46.96
N LEU A 654 16.77 11.02 45.64
CA LEU A 654 15.83 11.94 44.98
C LEU A 654 14.37 11.53 45.16
N LEU A 655 14.07 10.23 45.20
CA LEU A 655 12.75 9.70 45.55
C LEU A 655 12.42 10.01 47.01
N ALA A 656 13.38 9.87 47.93
CA ALA A 656 13.19 10.25 49.33
C ALA A 656 12.91 11.76 49.48
N GLU A 657 13.57 12.61 48.70
CA GLU A 657 13.27 14.04 48.66
C GLU A 657 11.88 14.34 48.08
N LEU A 658 11.47 13.63 47.03
CA LEU A 658 10.14 13.77 46.45
C LEU A 658 9.04 13.33 47.43
N ALA A 659 9.24 12.22 48.14
CA ALA A 659 8.33 11.75 49.18
C ALA A 659 8.19 12.77 50.32
N ARG A 660 9.29 13.38 50.78
CA ARG A 660 9.25 14.46 51.79
C ARG A 660 8.43 15.67 51.36
N ARG A 661 8.51 16.05 50.08
CA ARG A 661 7.78 17.21 49.54
C ARG A 661 6.30 16.94 49.28
N THR A 662 5.95 15.69 49.01
CA THR A 662 4.60 15.31 48.55
C THR A 662 3.77 14.62 49.63
N SER A 663 4.33 14.32 50.80
CA SER A 663 3.61 13.71 51.93
C SER A 663 2.35 14.49 52.31
N GLY A 664 2.43 15.82 52.40
CA GLY A 664 1.28 16.68 52.71
C GLY A 664 0.25 16.86 51.60
N LEU A 665 0.45 16.26 50.42
CA LEU A 665 -0.51 16.27 49.30
C LEU A 665 -1.30 14.96 49.17
N LEU A 666 -0.88 13.91 49.89
CA LEU A 666 -1.45 12.57 49.82
C LEU A 666 -2.39 12.24 50.98
N ASP A 667 -2.32 13.05 52.04
CA ASP A 667 -3.22 13.11 53.20
C ASP A 667 -4.33 14.15 52.96
#